data_AF-A0A3R7SV41-F1
#
_entry.id   AF-A0A3R7SV41-F1
#
_cell.length_a   1.000
_cell.length_b   1.000
_cell.length_c   1.000
_cell.angle_alpha   90.00
_cell.angle_beta   90.00
_cell.angle_gamma   90.00
#
_symmetry.space_group_name_H-M   'P 1'
#
loop_
_entity.id
_entity.type
_entity.pdbx_description
1 polymer ?
#
loop_
_entity_poly.entity_id
_entity_poly.type
_entity_poly.pdbx_seq_one_letter_code
_entity_poly.pdbx_strand_id
1 'polypeptide(L)'
;MKQLITKFKLASVFILVLLLGCETDDNVLLPQILSSFTYTLDEDTGTVEFINISEKATSYEWDFGDGETSTEINPIKTYVASGTYTITLTAANTAGATSTFEDEITIVIKDPITLPITFDETNVNYALGVSTFTGAAFEIVDNPDVSGTNDKSSKVGKITNGGAAFEGIYFDLGTPIDLSTDQTIKANFWSEEPIDVLMKLELGTGSDTEVTASHGGTGWETISFNFSSTESYSRITLFVDGPGTTSGDFFIDDVEQAETVTTSTGCADTPVAAASVPVDFEGCETFLSSENFGDGITSGLAQNPDKTGINTSDFVLQVDKPTGSSFFAGIQNTFENNFDLTTTDVFKLKVYSTKANVVFRFELALNPQTDPVTGNPAPVFVTIPNANEWTEVEVNFTGLPGGPTAYNQLVIKPDNDEVDSPITEDGTYYIDDITLGTSSGGGGGGGASLDDCGGDLVNDFETDTDAIFDNFGGGVGTIIDNPDTSVNTSAKVGQYVKNAGEVFGGVTIEVDPDIDFDSGVFSIDVYSEAVRQLLFKLEGLNIEVVVPTSGTGWETLTYDFSSVGGNVGSVTAITLIMDNGTQGDGSADWTIQFDNIRLCSNNAGGGGGGGGPTALSSLPADFESGEEFGGVFEPASVDGSITANPVSGGINTSANVYTFNKPAGTEFYGGMENVFAAPLDLTTTRTFRVKVYSTKPNIIVQFELQSRPNDGSVPNYSIQQTVTNANEWVELTFDFGAVVPGSFNPSIYNAIVIIPDFDPGNNPTATSETYYIDDLILE
;
A
#
# COMPACT_ATOMS: atom_id res chain seq x y z
N MET A 1 51.29 50.11 13.05
CA MET A 1 52.46 50.22 12.16
C MET A 1 53.63 50.77 12.97
N LYS A 2 54.69 49.96 13.13
CA LYS A 2 56.06 50.30 13.60
C LYS A 2 56.19 50.73 15.08
N GLN A 3 56.48 49.79 15.99
CA GLN A 3 57.83 49.30 16.39
C GLN A 3 58.80 50.41 16.87
N LEU A 4 59.40 50.27 18.05
CA LEU A 4 60.81 49.88 18.25
C LEU A 4 61.37 50.29 19.64
N ILE A 5 62.08 49.33 20.26
CA ILE A 5 63.31 49.45 21.08
C ILE A 5 63.16 49.85 22.56
N THR A 6 63.24 48.89 23.51
CA THR A 6 64.41 48.35 24.25
C THR A 6 65.30 49.34 25.06
N LYS A 7 65.19 49.17 26.40
CA LYS A 7 66.19 49.30 27.49
C LYS A 7 66.77 50.69 27.85
N PHE A 8 66.45 51.21 29.04
CA PHE A 8 67.36 51.22 30.22
C PHE A 8 66.70 51.87 31.46
N LYS A 9 67.01 51.30 32.64
CA LYS A 9 66.52 51.64 33.99
C LYS A 9 67.20 52.89 34.58
N LEU A 10 66.51 53.58 35.51
CA LEU A 10 67.00 54.20 36.76
C LEU A 10 65.75 54.82 37.43
N ALA A 11 65.46 54.83 38.73
CA ALA A 11 66.01 54.38 39.99
C ALA A 11 64.79 54.47 40.96
N SER A 12 64.68 53.73 42.06
CA SER A 12 65.29 54.16 43.34
C SER A 12 64.68 53.36 44.51
N VAL A 13 65.56 52.91 45.43
CA VAL A 13 65.47 53.07 46.91
C VAL A 13 64.46 52.16 47.64
N PHE A 14 64.72 51.42 48.73
CA PHE A 14 65.84 51.26 49.68
C PHE A 14 65.60 50.00 50.58
N ILE A 15 66.68 49.29 50.99
CA ILE A 15 66.96 48.68 52.33
C ILE A 15 65.96 47.65 52.93
N LEU A 16 66.35 46.41 53.27
CA LEU A 16 67.18 46.04 54.43
C LEU A 16 67.80 44.62 54.28
N VAL A 17 69.00 44.44 54.85
CA VAL A 17 69.96 43.34 54.62
C VAL A 17 70.01 42.37 55.82
N LEU A 18 70.49 41.13 55.55
CA LEU A 18 71.06 40.06 56.42
C LEU A 18 70.06 38.99 56.89
N LEU A 19 70.19 37.70 56.53
CA LEU A 19 71.39 36.84 56.59
C LEU A 19 71.46 35.78 55.48
N LEU A 20 72.70 35.53 55.04
CA LEU A 20 73.13 34.50 54.10
C LEU A 20 72.89 33.07 54.60
N GLY A 21 72.66 32.15 53.66
CA GLY A 21 73.17 30.78 53.81
C GLY A 21 72.38 29.68 53.11
N CYS A 22 72.35 29.65 51.78
CA CYS A 22 72.80 28.52 50.92
C CYS A 22 72.34 28.81 49.48
N GLU A 23 73.28 29.03 48.56
CA GLU A 23 73.03 28.79 47.14
C GLU A 23 73.12 27.27 46.93
N THR A 24 71.99 26.60 46.79
CA THR A 24 71.93 25.37 46.00
C THR A 24 71.12 25.71 44.76
N ASP A 25 71.82 25.84 43.65
CA ASP A 25 71.26 25.81 42.30
C ASP A 25 70.78 24.37 42.04
N ASP A 26 69.80 23.91 42.83
CA ASP A 26 69.09 22.67 42.60
C ASP A 26 68.02 22.98 41.56
N ASN A 27 68.46 23.10 40.31
CA ASN A 27 67.58 22.90 39.17
C ASN A 27 67.23 21.40 39.16
N VAL A 28 66.39 20.97 40.12
CA VAL A 28 65.84 19.62 40.17
C VAL A 28 65.05 19.46 38.89
N LEU A 29 65.63 18.77 37.91
CA LEU A 29 64.89 18.20 36.79
C LEU A 29 63.88 17.23 37.40
N LEU A 30 62.67 17.73 37.65
CA LEU A 30 61.56 16.90 38.09
C LEU A 30 61.41 15.77 37.06
N PRO A 31 61.19 14.51 37.49
CA PRO A 31 61.01 13.41 36.56
C PRO A 31 59.86 13.76 35.59
N GLN A 32 60.20 13.89 34.31
CA GLN A 32 59.23 14.18 33.26
C GLN A 32 58.29 12.99 33.10
N ILE A 33 57.01 13.25 33.27
CA ILE A 33 55.94 12.28 33.04
C ILE A 33 55.75 12.12 31.53
N LEU A 34 55.54 10.89 31.08
CA LEU A 34 55.07 10.61 29.73
C LEU A 34 53.66 10.03 29.83
N SER A 35 52.65 10.85 29.55
CA SER A 35 51.26 10.41 29.53
C SER A 35 50.95 9.69 28.23
N SER A 36 50.26 8.55 28.29
CA SER A 36 49.79 7.79 27.13
C SER A 36 48.79 6.73 27.58
N PHE A 37 47.90 6.32 26.68
CA PHE A 37 46.99 5.19 26.84
C PHE A 37 46.83 4.42 25.53
N THR A 38 46.19 3.25 25.62
CA THR A 38 45.59 2.50 24.50
C THR A 38 44.19 2.03 24.95
N TYR A 39 43.40 1.44 24.06
CA TYR A 39 42.06 0.96 24.42
C TYR A 39 41.65 -0.31 23.65
N THR A 40 40.59 -0.97 24.12
CA THR A 40 39.80 -1.96 23.37
C THR A 40 38.34 -1.51 23.34
N LEU A 41 37.65 -1.71 22.22
CA LEU A 41 36.24 -1.35 22.02
C LEU A 41 35.40 -2.60 21.78
N ASP A 42 34.29 -2.70 22.50
CA ASP A 42 33.15 -3.56 22.19
C ASP A 42 32.13 -2.73 21.40
N GLU A 43 32.01 -3.02 20.10
CA GLU A 43 31.14 -2.28 19.16
C GLU A 43 29.64 -2.55 19.38
N ASP A 44 29.29 -3.65 20.06
CA ASP A 44 27.90 -4.00 20.34
C ASP A 44 27.37 -3.22 21.55
N THR A 45 28.24 -2.93 22.52
CA THR A 45 27.85 -2.24 23.76
C THR A 45 28.36 -0.79 23.84
N GLY A 46 29.24 -0.37 22.93
CA GLY A 46 29.94 0.92 23.03
C GLY A 46 30.89 0.99 24.23
N THR A 47 31.28 -0.15 24.79
CA THR A 47 32.14 -0.22 25.98
C THR A 47 33.61 -0.19 25.60
N VAL A 48 34.33 0.77 26.17
CA VAL A 48 35.77 0.97 25.98
C VAL A 48 36.51 0.67 27.28
N GLU A 49 37.46 -0.25 27.21
CA GLU A 49 38.44 -0.48 28.28
C GLU A 49 39.71 0.33 27.97
N PHE A 50 39.98 1.35 28.78
CA PHE A 50 41.19 2.17 28.64
C PHE A 50 42.34 1.57 29.43
N ILE A 51 43.49 1.43 28.78
CA ILE A 51 44.71 0.87 29.36
C ILE A 51 45.75 1.98 29.47
N ASN A 52 46.05 2.39 30.70
CA ASN A 52 47.08 3.36 30.97
C ASN A 52 48.48 2.77 30.75
N ILE A 53 49.28 3.46 29.94
CA ILE A 53 50.68 3.13 29.68
C ILE A 53 51.60 4.31 30.01
N SER A 54 51.16 5.18 30.93
CA SER A 54 51.90 6.38 31.33
C SER A 54 53.12 6.04 32.19
N GLU A 55 54.23 6.73 31.98
CA GLU A 55 55.47 6.53 32.74
C GLU A 55 55.69 7.63 33.78
N LYS A 56 56.19 7.23 34.97
CA LYS A 56 56.59 8.12 36.09
C LYS A 56 55.46 8.97 36.68
N ALA A 57 54.21 8.54 36.50
CA ALA A 57 53.02 9.08 37.15
C ALA A 57 52.59 8.23 38.36
N THR A 58 51.86 8.83 39.29
CA THR A 58 51.27 8.18 40.47
C THR A 58 49.78 8.48 40.63
N SER A 59 49.20 9.38 39.82
CA SER A 59 47.77 9.71 39.80
C SER A 59 47.35 10.09 38.38
N TYR A 60 46.07 9.84 38.08
CA TYR A 60 45.49 9.96 36.74
C TYR A 60 44.15 10.68 36.83
N GLU A 61 43.86 11.48 35.81
CA GLU A 61 42.59 12.15 35.60
C GLU A 61 42.24 12.01 34.12
N TRP A 62 41.11 11.36 33.87
CA TRP A 62 40.56 11.11 32.54
C TRP A 62 39.41 12.06 32.29
N ASP A 63 39.34 12.60 31.09
CA ASP A 63 38.15 13.23 30.50
C ASP A 63 37.82 12.46 29.23
N PHE A 64 36.62 11.89 29.19
CA PHE A 64 36.16 11.01 28.12
C PHE A 64 35.55 11.76 26.93
N GLY A 65 35.55 13.10 26.95
CA GLY A 65 35.03 13.92 25.85
C GLY A 65 33.50 13.97 25.76
N ASP A 66 32.79 13.31 26.67
CA ASP A 66 31.32 13.34 26.82
C ASP A 66 30.87 14.09 28.09
N GLY A 67 31.82 14.69 28.81
CA GLY A 67 31.59 15.40 30.07
C GLY A 67 31.75 14.52 31.32
N GLU A 68 31.99 13.22 31.17
CA GLU A 68 32.36 12.34 32.30
C GLU A 68 33.88 12.25 32.48
N THR A 69 34.28 11.93 33.71
CA THR A 69 35.68 11.85 34.11
C THR A 69 35.95 10.63 35.00
N SER A 70 37.21 10.21 35.10
CA SER A 70 37.63 9.15 36.03
C SER A 70 39.01 9.42 36.61
N THR A 71 39.30 8.80 37.76
CA THR A 71 40.64 8.81 38.40
C THR A 71 41.24 7.40 38.52
N GLU A 72 40.58 6.40 37.94
CA GLU A 72 41.07 5.02 37.93
C GLU A 72 42.32 4.89 37.05
N ILE A 73 43.12 3.87 37.33
CA ILE A 73 44.32 3.59 36.52
C ILE A 73 43.89 3.13 35.13
N ASN A 74 42.96 2.17 35.03
CA ASN A 74 42.43 1.63 33.79
C ASN A 74 40.88 1.69 33.85
N PRO A 75 40.26 2.82 33.51
CA PRO A 75 38.81 2.94 33.58
C PRO A 75 38.12 2.16 32.46
N ILE A 76 36.92 1.66 32.76
CA ILE A 76 35.97 1.13 31.77
C ILE A 76 34.89 2.18 31.57
N LYS A 77 34.61 2.54 30.31
CA LYS A 77 33.65 3.58 29.94
C LYS A 77 32.72 3.08 28.85
N THR A 78 31.42 3.17 29.07
CA THR A 78 30.40 2.88 28.05
C THR A 78 29.89 4.19 27.46
N TYR A 79 29.94 4.30 26.14
CA TYR A 79 29.31 5.38 25.38
C TYR A 79 27.92 4.95 24.96
N VAL A 80 26.94 5.83 25.12
CA VAL A 80 25.53 5.56 24.77
C VAL A 80 25.17 6.02 23.36
N ALA A 81 26.10 6.70 22.67
CA ALA A 81 25.90 7.21 21.34
C ALA A 81 27.15 6.98 20.48
N SER A 82 26.94 6.70 19.20
CA SER A 82 28.01 6.72 18.21
C SER A 82 28.54 8.15 18.05
N GLY A 83 29.85 8.30 17.90
CA GLY A 83 30.48 9.61 17.84
C GLY A 83 32.00 9.54 17.84
N THR A 84 32.64 10.70 17.64
CA THR A 84 34.09 10.84 17.83
C THR A 84 34.32 11.59 19.13
N TYR A 85 35.10 10.99 20.03
CA TYR A 85 35.36 11.49 21.38
C TYR A 85 36.84 11.76 21.59
N THR A 86 37.16 12.92 22.16
CA THR A 86 38.54 13.30 22.49
C THR A 86 38.94 12.82 23.89
N ILE A 87 39.68 11.71 23.87
CA ILE A 87 40.50 11.03 24.86
C ILE A 87 41.48 11.83 25.69
N THR A 88 41.14 12.56 26.76
CA THR A 88 42.17 13.31 27.52
C THR A 88 42.61 12.59 28.79
N LEU A 89 43.89 12.22 28.86
CA LEU A 89 44.53 11.69 30.07
C LEU A 89 45.55 12.68 30.63
N THR A 90 45.28 13.20 31.83
CA THR A 90 46.23 13.99 32.62
C THR A 90 46.85 13.11 33.72
N ALA A 91 48.17 12.92 33.66
CA ALA A 91 48.91 12.13 34.62
C ALA A 91 49.82 13.02 35.47
N ALA A 92 49.86 12.77 36.78
CA ALA A 92 50.63 13.56 37.74
C ALA A 92 51.47 12.68 38.68
N ASN A 93 52.52 13.25 39.27
CA ASN A 93 53.37 12.56 40.25
C ASN A 93 53.45 13.30 41.58
N THR A 94 54.00 12.64 42.60
CA THR A 94 54.13 13.18 43.96
C THR A 94 55.00 14.43 44.07
N ALA A 95 55.81 14.73 43.05
CA ALA A 95 56.62 15.94 42.97
C ALA A 95 55.87 17.14 42.36
N GLY A 96 54.60 16.96 41.98
CA GLY A 96 53.75 17.99 41.41
C GLY A 96 53.94 18.23 39.91
N ALA A 97 54.68 17.38 39.21
CA ALA A 97 54.76 17.44 37.75
C ALA A 97 53.47 16.85 37.15
N THR A 98 53.04 17.40 36.01
CA THR A 98 51.87 16.94 35.24
C THR A 98 52.22 16.82 33.75
N SER A 99 51.53 15.92 33.05
CA SER A 99 51.58 15.77 31.60
C SER A 99 50.20 15.34 31.08
N THR A 100 49.85 15.77 29.87
CA THR A 100 48.57 15.45 29.24
C THR A 100 48.80 14.75 27.91
N PHE A 101 47.97 13.76 27.61
CA PHE A 101 47.91 13.07 26.32
C PHE A 101 46.46 13.05 25.84
N GLU A 102 46.27 13.34 24.56
CA GLU A 102 44.97 13.41 23.89
C GLU A 102 44.98 12.45 22.69
N ASP A 103 43.91 11.67 22.52
CA ASP A 103 43.66 10.84 21.33
C ASP A 103 42.18 10.93 20.94
N GLU A 104 41.87 10.80 19.66
CA GLU A 104 40.47 10.74 19.19
C GLU A 104 40.06 9.30 18.94
N ILE A 105 38.96 8.86 19.56
CA ILE A 105 38.39 7.54 19.31
C ILE A 105 37.02 7.70 18.64
N THR A 106 36.77 6.92 17.59
CA THR A 106 35.45 6.83 16.96
C THR A 106 34.73 5.61 17.52
N ILE A 107 33.56 5.86 18.11
CA ILE A 107 32.65 4.83 18.61
C ILE A 107 31.53 4.68 17.58
N VAL A 108 31.36 3.46 17.06
CA VAL A 108 30.24 3.08 16.21
C VAL A 108 29.51 1.96 16.94
N ILE A 109 28.36 2.29 17.51
CA ILE A 109 27.46 1.33 18.16
C ILE A 109 26.58 0.74 17.06
N LYS A 110 26.58 -0.60 16.95
CA LYS A 110 25.77 -1.31 15.97
C LYS A 110 24.31 -1.35 16.42
N ASP A 111 23.40 -1.17 15.47
CA ASP A 111 21.97 -1.26 15.72
C ASP A 111 21.60 -2.73 15.97
N PRO A 112 20.65 -3.00 16.90
CA PRO A 112 20.19 -4.36 17.12
C PRO A 112 19.38 -4.86 15.91
N ILE A 113 19.30 -6.17 15.74
CA ILE A 113 18.45 -6.77 14.69
C ILE A 113 16.99 -6.54 15.06
N THR A 114 16.21 -5.91 14.19
CA THR A 114 14.76 -5.73 14.34
C THR A 114 14.05 -6.16 13.07
N LEU A 115 12.77 -6.51 13.16
CA LEU A 115 11.94 -6.70 11.97
C LEU A 115 11.58 -5.34 11.33
N PRO A 116 11.44 -5.26 10.00
CA PRO A 116 11.80 -6.29 9.01
C PRO A 116 13.32 -6.49 8.89
N ILE A 117 13.77 -7.70 8.59
CA ILE A 117 15.18 -8.04 8.38
C ILE A 117 15.42 -8.21 6.89
N THR A 118 16.07 -7.22 6.29
CA THR A 118 16.39 -7.16 4.84
C THR A 118 17.89 -7.42 4.54
N PHE A 119 18.71 -7.54 5.59
CA PHE A 119 20.17 -7.75 5.50
C PHE A 119 20.98 -6.65 4.78
N ASP A 120 20.37 -5.54 4.40
CA ASP A 120 20.99 -4.41 3.67
C ASP A 120 21.56 -3.31 4.59
N GLU A 121 21.21 -3.34 5.88
CA GLU A 121 21.45 -2.28 6.84
C GLU A 121 22.92 -2.29 7.30
N THR A 122 23.71 -1.37 6.74
CA THR A 122 25.15 -1.25 7.03
C THR A 122 25.50 -0.98 8.50
N ASN A 123 24.55 -0.45 9.29
CA ASN A 123 24.75 -0.18 10.71
C ASN A 123 24.33 -1.34 11.63
N VAL A 124 23.76 -2.41 11.09
CA VAL A 124 23.47 -3.65 11.82
C VAL A 124 24.59 -4.65 11.56
N ASN A 125 24.94 -5.47 12.56
CA ASN A 125 25.97 -6.50 12.41
C ASN A 125 25.37 -7.90 12.27
N TYR A 126 24.71 -8.17 11.15
CA TYR A 126 24.06 -9.47 10.90
C TYR A 126 25.03 -10.66 10.99
N ALA A 127 26.28 -10.50 10.55
CA ALA A 127 27.27 -11.59 10.53
C ALA A 127 27.68 -12.07 11.94
N LEU A 128 27.69 -11.19 12.95
CA LEU A 128 27.95 -11.57 14.34
C LEU A 128 26.67 -11.74 15.18
N GLY A 129 25.57 -11.11 14.76
CA GLY A 129 24.27 -11.19 15.41
C GLY A 129 23.53 -12.51 15.16
N VAL A 130 23.87 -13.22 14.08
CA VAL A 130 23.31 -14.55 13.77
C VAL A 130 24.22 -15.65 14.31
N SER A 131 23.63 -16.55 15.09
CA SER A 131 24.28 -17.75 15.63
C SER A 131 23.84 -18.99 14.87
N THR A 132 24.78 -19.89 14.60
CA THR A 132 24.53 -21.16 13.89
C THR A 132 24.63 -22.35 14.84
N PHE A 133 23.89 -23.43 14.58
CA PHE A 133 23.97 -24.65 15.37
C PHE A 133 23.87 -25.93 14.52
N THR A 134 24.25 -27.05 15.14
CA THR A 134 24.19 -28.42 14.59
C THR A 134 24.97 -28.67 13.28
N GLY A 135 25.75 -27.70 12.80
CA GLY A 135 26.60 -27.85 11.61
C GLY A 135 26.37 -26.79 10.53
N ALA A 136 25.33 -25.97 10.69
CA ALA A 136 25.03 -24.87 9.77
C ALA A 136 26.13 -23.80 9.76
N ALA A 137 26.23 -23.08 8.65
CA ALA A 137 26.98 -21.84 8.53
C ALA A 137 26.07 -20.71 8.02
N PHE A 138 26.43 -19.47 8.32
CA PHE A 138 25.70 -18.28 7.90
C PHE A 138 26.64 -17.20 7.36
N GLU A 139 26.27 -16.57 6.25
CA GLU A 139 26.98 -15.43 5.67
C GLU A 139 26.03 -14.46 4.98
N ILE A 140 26.41 -13.17 4.93
CA ILE A 140 25.66 -12.16 4.15
C ILE A 140 26.31 -12.05 2.77
N VAL A 141 25.51 -12.25 1.72
CA VAL A 141 25.96 -12.26 0.32
C VAL A 141 25.08 -11.36 -0.55
N ASP A 142 25.53 -11.04 -1.77
CA ASP A 142 24.63 -10.46 -2.77
C ASP A 142 23.55 -11.48 -3.13
N ASN A 143 22.31 -11.02 -3.38
CA ASN A 143 21.23 -11.87 -3.85
C ASN A 143 21.70 -12.68 -5.08
N PRO A 144 21.80 -14.02 -4.99
CA PRO A 144 22.35 -14.86 -6.05
C PRO A 144 21.42 -14.97 -7.27
N ASP A 145 20.14 -14.67 -7.10
CA ASP A 145 19.08 -14.83 -8.10
C ASP A 145 18.07 -13.69 -7.97
N VAL A 146 18.17 -12.71 -8.86
CA VAL A 146 17.33 -11.52 -8.87
C VAL A 146 16.05 -11.82 -9.65
N SER A 147 15.18 -12.64 -9.08
CA SER A 147 13.93 -13.12 -9.69
C SER A 147 12.89 -13.54 -8.64
N GLY A 148 11.70 -13.97 -9.09
CA GLY A 148 10.65 -14.46 -8.19
C GLY A 148 10.17 -13.38 -7.21
N THR A 149 9.95 -13.77 -5.95
CA THR A 149 9.50 -12.83 -4.90
C THR A 149 10.62 -11.92 -4.38
N ASN A 150 11.88 -12.15 -4.78
CA ASN A 150 13.02 -11.30 -4.43
C ASN A 150 13.77 -10.85 -5.70
N ASP A 151 13.11 -9.97 -6.46
CA ASP A 151 13.57 -9.46 -7.76
C ASP A 151 14.53 -8.26 -7.67
N LYS A 152 15.07 -7.99 -6.47
CA LYS A 152 15.96 -6.86 -6.21
C LYS A 152 17.41 -7.29 -6.06
N SER A 153 18.31 -6.43 -6.52
CA SER A 153 19.73 -6.54 -6.20
C SER A 153 19.99 -6.04 -4.78
N SER A 154 19.76 -6.90 -3.79
CA SER A 154 19.95 -6.67 -2.35
C SER A 154 21.05 -7.57 -1.76
N LYS A 155 21.33 -7.40 -0.46
CA LYS A 155 21.99 -8.40 0.37
C LYS A 155 20.98 -9.40 0.91
N VAL A 156 21.41 -10.66 1.07
CA VAL A 156 20.57 -11.73 1.62
C VAL A 156 21.34 -12.55 2.65
N GLY A 157 20.62 -13.20 3.55
CA GLY A 157 21.17 -14.17 4.48
C GLY A 157 21.32 -15.53 3.81
N LYS A 158 22.56 -16.01 3.63
CA LYS A 158 22.84 -17.35 3.12
C LYS A 158 23.04 -18.32 4.28
N ILE A 159 22.28 -19.41 4.26
CA ILE A 159 22.36 -20.52 5.22
C ILE A 159 22.93 -21.74 4.48
N THR A 160 24.05 -22.28 4.96
CA THR A 160 24.62 -23.52 4.42
C THR A 160 24.42 -24.67 5.41
N ASN A 161 23.61 -25.67 5.02
CA ASN A 161 23.42 -26.89 5.81
C ASN A 161 24.45 -27.97 5.43
N GLY A 162 25.05 -28.61 6.43
CA GLY A 162 26.01 -29.70 6.27
C GLY A 162 25.38 -31.08 6.05
N GLY A 163 24.05 -31.21 6.18
CA GLY A 163 23.29 -32.44 6.03
C GLY A 163 23.05 -33.22 7.32
N ALA A 164 23.06 -32.53 8.47
CA ALA A 164 22.66 -33.06 9.77
C ALA A 164 21.21 -32.68 10.10
N ALA A 165 20.56 -33.45 10.97
CA ALA A 165 19.20 -33.15 11.41
C ALA A 165 19.17 -31.97 12.38
N PHE A 166 18.16 -31.11 12.24
CA PHE A 166 17.98 -29.88 13.03
C PHE A 166 19.18 -28.93 12.95
N GLU A 167 19.71 -28.75 11.75
CA GLU A 167 20.60 -27.65 11.42
C GLU A 167 19.83 -26.34 11.26
N GLY A 168 20.46 -25.24 11.66
CA GLY A 168 19.76 -23.97 11.66
C GLY A 168 20.54 -22.81 12.22
N ILE A 169 19.84 -21.68 12.27
CA ILE A 169 20.33 -20.40 12.74
C ILE A 169 19.37 -19.81 13.75
N TYR A 170 19.85 -18.92 14.61
CA TYR A 170 18.99 -18.04 15.39
C TYR A 170 19.61 -16.65 15.48
N PHE A 171 18.78 -15.66 15.71
CA PHE A 171 19.22 -14.32 16.08
C PHE A 171 18.28 -13.73 17.14
N ASP A 172 18.86 -12.89 18.00
CA ASP A 172 18.14 -12.17 19.04
C ASP A 172 17.70 -10.81 18.51
N LEU A 173 16.45 -10.43 18.80
CA LEU A 173 15.84 -9.20 18.34
C LEU A 173 15.97 -8.09 19.38
N GLY A 174 16.29 -6.88 18.93
CA GLY A 174 16.30 -5.66 19.75
C GLY A 174 14.91 -5.25 20.21
N THR A 175 13.91 -5.53 19.39
CA THR A 175 12.49 -5.32 19.69
C THR A 175 11.78 -6.68 19.65
N PRO A 176 11.14 -7.13 20.75
CA PRO A 176 10.39 -8.37 20.74
C PRO A 176 9.25 -8.32 19.71
N ILE A 177 9.03 -9.44 19.03
CA ILE A 177 7.82 -9.69 18.24
C ILE A 177 6.64 -9.75 19.21
N ASP A 178 5.55 -9.03 18.91
CA ASP A 178 4.32 -9.07 19.70
C ASP A 178 3.21 -9.75 18.91
N LEU A 179 2.86 -10.99 19.28
CA LEU A 179 1.83 -11.77 18.59
C LEU A 179 0.40 -11.50 19.12
N SER A 180 0.19 -10.46 19.92
CA SER A 180 -1.14 -10.14 20.47
C SER A 180 -2.14 -9.71 19.40
N THR A 181 -1.67 -9.07 18.32
CA THR A 181 -2.46 -8.68 17.15
C THR A 181 -2.03 -9.44 15.89
N ASP A 182 -0.72 -9.50 15.63
CA ASP A 182 -0.12 -9.99 14.38
C ASP A 182 0.71 -11.25 14.62
N GLN A 183 0.18 -12.41 14.26
CA GLN A 183 0.65 -13.74 14.60
C GLN A 183 1.38 -14.39 13.43
N THR A 184 1.52 -13.68 12.31
CA THR A 184 2.13 -14.20 11.09
C THR A 184 3.52 -13.59 10.91
N ILE A 185 4.52 -14.43 10.68
CA ILE A 185 5.83 -14.00 10.20
C ILE A 185 5.98 -14.47 8.75
N LYS A 186 6.40 -13.59 7.85
CA LYS A 186 6.73 -13.93 6.46
C LYS A 186 8.23 -13.83 6.22
N ALA A 187 8.72 -14.57 5.25
CA ALA A 187 10.08 -14.44 4.75
C ALA A 187 10.15 -14.83 3.28
N ASN A 188 10.92 -14.08 2.50
CA ASN A 188 11.38 -14.56 1.21
C ASN A 188 12.43 -15.65 1.45
N PHE A 189 12.19 -16.84 0.92
CA PHE A 189 13.07 -17.98 1.08
C PHE A 189 13.38 -18.57 -0.29
N TRP A 190 14.64 -18.95 -0.52
CA TRP A 190 15.08 -19.54 -1.77
C TRP A 190 15.47 -21.01 -1.59
N SER A 191 14.93 -21.87 -2.45
CA SER A 191 15.36 -23.25 -2.62
C SER A 191 15.05 -23.75 -4.04
N GLU A 192 15.95 -24.55 -4.63
CA GLU A 192 15.73 -25.26 -5.90
C GLU A 192 15.06 -26.64 -5.72
N GLU A 193 14.84 -27.08 -4.48
CA GLU A 193 14.18 -28.34 -4.16
C GLU A 193 13.08 -28.10 -3.13
N PRO A 194 11.97 -28.86 -3.16
CA PRO A 194 10.92 -28.75 -2.15
C PRO A 194 11.49 -29.02 -0.76
N ILE A 195 11.22 -28.13 0.19
CA ILE A 195 11.79 -28.21 1.54
C ILE A 195 10.84 -27.63 2.58
N ASP A 196 10.84 -28.21 3.77
CA ASP A 196 10.12 -27.66 4.93
C ASP A 196 11.08 -26.79 5.75
N VAL A 197 10.60 -25.62 6.17
CA VAL A 197 11.32 -24.72 7.08
C VAL A 197 10.53 -24.66 8.38
N LEU A 198 11.16 -24.94 9.51
CA LEU A 198 10.56 -24.78 10.84
C LEU A 198 11.06 -23.47 11.45
N MET A 199 10.14 -22.57 11.78
CA MET A 199 10.43 -21.39 12.57
C MET A 199 9.97 -21.60 14.01
N LYS A 200 10.86 -21.30 14.95
CA LYS A 200 10.63 -21.35 16.39
C LYS A 200 10.86 -19.97 17.00
N LEU A 201 9.90 -19.51 17.80
CA LEU A 201 10.00 -18.27 18.58
C LEU A 201 10.30 -18.58 20.04
N GLU A 202 11.32 -17.93 20.58
CA GLU A 202 11.89 -18.20 21.90
C GLU A 202 12.17 -16.90 22.67
N LEU A 203 12.59 -17.03 23.93
CA LEU A 203 12.92 -15.90 24.81
C LEU A 203 11.76 -14.89 24.93
N GLY A 204 10.57 -15.43 25.20
CA GLY A 204 9.34 -14.67 25.28
C GLY A 204 8.71 -14.58 26.66
N THR A 205 7.55 -13.92 26.72
CA THR A 205 6.66 -13.90 27.90
C THR A 205 5.92 -15.24 28.08
N GLY A 206 5.76 -15.98 26.99
CA GLY A 206 5.16 -17.31 26.93
C GLY A 206 6.16 -18.47 26.91
N SER A 207 5.63 -19.68 26.71
CA SER A 207 6.46 -20.83 26.32
C SER A 207 6.87 -20.70 24.86
N ASP A 208 8.01 -21.27 24.49
CA ASP A 208 8.44 -21.36 23.09
C ASP A 208 7.33 -21.91 22.20
N THR A 209 7.21 -21.38 20.99
CA THR A 209 6.21 -21.79 19.99
C THR A 209 6.88 -22.00 18.63
N GLU A 210 6.37 -22.92 17.81
CA GLU A 210 6.99 -23.29 16.54
C GLU A 210 5.95 -23.62 15.46
N VAL A 211 6.27 -23.27 14.22
CA VAL A 211 5.41 -23.46 13.03
C VAL A 211 6.29 -23.89 11.86
N THR A 212 5.81 -24.83 11.06
CA THR A 212 6.45 -25.27 9.82
C THR A 212 5.76 -24.61 8.61
N ALA A 213 6.55 -24.11 7.67
CA ALA A 213 6.11 -23.69 6.35
C ALA A 213 6.83 -24.52 5.28
N SER A 214 6.13 -24.85 4.19
CA SER A 214 6.69 -25.61 3.07
C SER A 214 7.04 -24.67 1.91
N HIS A 215 8.15 -24.95 1.25
CA HIS A 215 8.64 -24.26 0.06
C HIS A 215 8.62 -25.23 -1.13
N GLY A 216 8.14 -24.79 -2.30
CA GLY A 216 7.90 -25.62 -3.49
C GLY A 216 9.14 -26.00 -4.30
N GLY A 217 10.26 -25.31 -4.08
CA GLY A 217 11.54 -25.60 -4.72
C GLY A 217 11.72 -24.91 -6.06
N THR A 218 11.07 -23.76 -6.24
CA THR A 218 11.02 -23.07 -7.54
C THR A 218 11.94 -21.84 -7.64
N GLY A 219 12.88 -21.68 -6.70
CA GLY A 219 13.68 -20.47 -6.54
C GLY A 219 13.20 -19.67 -5.35
N TRP A 220 13.00 -18.35 -5.49
CA TRP A 220 12.47 -17.48 -4.44
C TRP A 220 10.94 -17.62 -4.31
N GLU A 221 10.48 -17.97 -3.12
CA GLU A 221 9.07 -17.96 -2.73
C GLU A 221 8.90 -17.25 -1.38
N THR A 222 7.79 -16.53 -1.18
CA THR A 222 7.43 -16.02 0.15
C THR A 222 6.74 -17.12 0.95
N ILE A 223 7.36 -17.54 2.06
CA ILE A 223 6.77 -18.52 2.97
C ILE A 223 6.22 -17.82 4.22
N SER A 224 5.09 -18.33 4.75
CA SER A 224 4.37 -17.74 5.89
C SER A 224 4.31 -18.69 7.08
N PHE A 225 4.58 -18.16 8.27
CA PHE A 225 4.57 -18.86 9.55
C PHE A 225 3.46 -18.29 10.44
N ASN A 226 2.33 -19.00 10.51
CA ASN A 226 1.14 -18.57 11.26
C ASN A 226 1.16 -19.15 12.68
N PHE A 227 1.56 -18.35 13.66
CA PHE A 227 1.57 -18.74 15.06
C PHE A 227 0.16 -18.65 15.68
N SER A 228 -0.07 -19.39 16.76
CA SER A 228 -1.33 -19.31 17.54
C SER A 228 -1.12 -18.68 18.93
N SER A 229 0.07 -18.16 19.18
CA SER A 229 0.44 -17.51 20.44
C SER A 229 0.02 -16.05 20.42
N THR A 230 -0.33 -15.50 21.58
CA THR A 230 -0.59 -14.07 21.81
C THR A 230 0.51 -13.39 22.62
N GLU A 231 1.63 -14.09 22.79
CA GLU A 231 2.75 -13.68 23.65
C GLU A 231 3.83 -12.98 22.83
N SER A 232 4.76 -12.29 23.50
CA SER A 232 5.88 -11.63 22.83
C SER A 232 7.15 -12.46 22.91
N TYR A 233 8.02 -12.42 21.88
CA TYR A 233 9.23 -13.23 21.76
C TYR A 233 10.42 -12.42 21.22
N SER A 234 11.61 -12.65 21.75
CA SER A 234 12.82 -11.86 21.38
C SER A 234 13.84 -12.67 20.58
N ARG A 235 13.51 -13.89 20.13
CA ARG A 235 14.39 -14.72 19.32
C ARG A 235 13.60 -15.44 18.23
N ILE A 236 14.12 -15.36 17.01
CA ILE A 236 13.72 -16.23 15.89
C ILE A 236 14.80 -17.30 15.73
N THR A 237 14.38 -18.56 15.71
CA THR A 237 15.21 -19.72 15.41
C THR A 237 14.65 -20.42 14.17
N LEU A 238 15.48 -20.63 13.15
CA LEU A 238 15.10 -21.26 11.90
C LEU A 238 15.82 -22.60 11.76
N PHE A 239 15.06 -23.65 11.45
CA PHE A 239 15.59 -24.95 11.07
C PHE A 239 15.22 -25.23 9.61
N VAL A 240 16.22 -25.13 8.72
CA VAL A 240 16.01 -25.47 7.30
C VAL A 240 16.03 -26.99 7.18
N ASP A 241 14.99 -27.57 6.59
CA ASP A 241 14.69 -29.01 6.53
C ASP A 241 14.33 -29.65 7.89
N GLY A 242 14.15 -28.89 8.96
CA GLY A 242 13.73 -29.40 10.27
C GLY A 242 14.47 -30.70 10.71
N PRO A 243 13.78 -31.86 10.87
CA PRO A 243 14.41 -33.15 11.21
C PRO A 243 15.13 -33.86 10.05
N GLY A 244 15.03 -33.33 8.82
CA GLY A 244 15.62 -33.85 7.60
C GLY A 244 17.15 -33.74 7.56
N THR A 245 17.75 -34.01 6.40
CA THR A 245 19.23 -34.07 6.24
C THR A 245 19.71 -33.47 4.92
N THR A 246 18.89 -32.61 4.32
CA THR A 246 19.16 -31.96 3.04
C THR A 246 20.31 -30.99 3.22
N SER A 247 21.42 -31.28 2.56
CA SER A 247 22.60 -30.40 2.51
C SER A 247 22.50 -29.46 1.32
N GLY A 248 22.85 -28.19 1.52
CA GLY A 248 22.77 -27.20 0.44
C GLY A 248 22.96 -25.79 0.95
N ASP A 249 22.97 -24.86 0.00
CA ASP A 249 22.89 -23.43 0.25
C ASP A 249 21.44 -22.99 0.07
N PHE A 250 20.92 -22.28 1.07
CA PHE A 250 19.59 -21.69 1.09
C PHE A 250 19.73 -20.20 1.35
N PHE A 251 18.76 -19.41 0.91
CA PHE A 251 18.80 -17.96 1.10
C PHE A 251 17.50 -17.50 1.74
N ILE A 252 17.62 -16.54 2.64
CA ILE A 252 16.49 -15.89 3.30
C ILE A 252 16.66 -14.38 3.19
N ASP A 253 15.56 -13.71 2.93
CA ASP A 253 15.48 -12.25 2.88
C ASP A 253 14.11 -11.79 3.38
N ASP A 254 13.98 -10.49 3.63
CA ASP A 254 12.72 -9.81 3.97
C ASP A 254 11.91 -10.55 5.06
N VAL A 255 12.55 -10.88 6.19
CA VAL A 255 11.85 -11.50 7.32
C VAL A 255 11.05 -10.43 8.04
N GLU A 256 9.73 -10.54 8.06
CA GLU A 256 8.85 -9.50 8.62
C GLU A 256 7.66 -10.08 9.37
N GLN A 257 7.16 -9.32 10.35
CA GLN A 257 5.88 -9.60 10.99
C GLN A 257 4.80 -9.00 10.10
N ALA A 258 3.99 -9.86 9.51
CA ALA A 258 2.85 -9.47 8.71
C ALA A 258 1.60 -9.48 9.57
N GLU A 259 0.58 -8.73 9.15
CA GLU A 259 -0.74 -8.78 9.77
C GLU A 259 -1.16 -10.24 9.99
N THR A 260 -1.68 -10.57 11.17
CA THR A 260 -2.31 -11.90 11.30
C THR A 260 -3.34 -11.96 10.21
N VAL A 261 -3.38 -13.04 9.44
CA VAL A 261 -4.65 -13.45 8.84
C VAL A 261 -5.57 -13.80 10.01
N THR A 262 -6.16 -12.78 10.63
CA THR A 262 -7.08 -12.96 11.72
C THR A 262 -8.17 -13.83 11.14
N THR A 263 -8.55 -14.87 11.89
CA THR A 263 -9.78 -15.58 11.60
C THR A 263 -10.90 -14.56 11.73
N SER A 264 -11.19 -13.85 10.65
CA SER A 264 -12.50 -13.26 10.44
C SER A 264 -13.46 -14.42 10.61
N THR A 265 -14.30 -14.33 11.62
CA THR A 265 -15.51 -15.14 11.74
C THR A 265 -16.56 -14.59 10.77
N GLY A 266 -16.17 -14.26 9.53
CA GLY A 266 -17.07 -13.73 8.50
C GLY A 266 -18.12 -14.72 8.01
N CYS A 267 -18.12 -15.94 8.53
CA CYS A 267 -19.37 -16.68 8.66
C CYS A 267 -19.58 -17.23 10.08
N ALA A 268 -20.00 -16.36 11.01
CA ALA A 268 -20.47 -16.77 12.34
C ALA A 268 -21.82 -17.54 12.28
N ASP A 269 -22.51 -17.47 11.13
CA ASP A 269 -23.77 -18.15 10.85
C ASP A 269 -23.57 -19.44 10.02
N THR A 270 -24.64 -20.20 9.83
CA THR A 270 -24.60 -21.43 9.01
C THR A 270 -24.55 -21.05 7.52
N PRO A 271 -23.61 -21.59 6.71
CA PRO A 271 -23.55 -21.30 5.28
C PRO A 271 -24.87 -21.52 4.56
N VAL A 272 -25.21 -20.62 3.64
CA VAL A 272 -26.46 -20.65 2.87
C VAL A 272 -26.16 -20.84 1.38
N ALA A 273 -27.05 -21.48 0.64
CA ALA A 273 -26.87 -21.61 -0.81
C ALA A 273 -26.95 -20.23 -1.48
N ALA A 274 -26.03 -19.94 -2.41
CA ALA A 274 -26.08 -18.71 -3.19
C ALA A 274 -27.39 -18.63 -4.01
N ALA A 275 -28.13 -17.53 -3.85
CA ALA A 275 -29.47 -17.37 -4.41
C ALA A 275 -29.50 -16.71 -5.79
N SER A 276 -28.53 -15.83 -6.07
CA SER A 276 -28.33 -15.12 -7.34
C SER A 276 -26.85 -14.83 -7.57
N VAL A 277 -26.47 -14.54 -8.81
CA VAL A 277 -25.19 -13.87 -9.14
C VAL A 277 -25.36 -12.34 -9.05
N PRO A 278 -24.33 -11.55 -8.68
CA PRO A 278 -22.96 -11.98 -8.38
C PRO A 278 -22.84 -12.77 -7.06
N VAL A 279 -21.77 -13.58 -6.95
CA VAL A 279 -21.42 -14.35 -5.74
C VAL A 279 -19.95 -14.09 -5.41
N ASP A 280 -19.69 -13.45 -4.28
CA ASP A 280 -18.38 -13.06 -3.76
C ASP A 280 -17.98 -13.82 -2.48
N PHE A 281 -18.88 -14.67 -1.94
CA PHE A 281 -18.61 -15.56 -0.79
C PHE A 281 -18.34 -14.85 0.55
N GLU A 282 -18.54 -13.53 0.59
CA GLU A 282 -18.32 -12.67 1.76
C GLU A 282 -19.52 -12.64 2.71
N GLY A 283 -20.72 -12.99 2.23
CA GLY A 283 -21.98 -12.88 2.97
C GLY A 283 -22.52 -14.20 3.55
N CYS A 284 -21.68 -15.22 3.74
CA CYS A 284 -22.05 -16.62 4.05
C CYS A 284 -22.74 -17.40 2.93
N GLU A 285 -23.07 -16.78 1.79
CA GLU A 285 -23.50 -17.51 0.61
C GLU A 285 -22.39 -18.42 0.10
N THR A 286 -22.75 -19.62 -0.34
CA THR A 286 -21.79 -20.62 -0.79
C THR A 286 -22.44 -21.63 -1.74
N PHE A 287 -21.62 -22.52 -2.29
CA PHE A 287 -22.10 -23.75 -2.92
C PHE A 287 -22.08 -24.83 -1.84
N LEU A 288 -23.27 -25.20 -1.35
CA LEU A 288 -23.38 -26.10 -0.20
C LEU A 288 -22.73 -27.46 -0.49
N SER A 289 -21.91 -27.95 0.44
CA SER A 289 -21.25 -29.26 0.30
C SER A 289 -22.21 -30.44 0.15
N SER A 290 -23.47 -30.29 0.57
CA SER A 290 -24.54 -31.27 0.33
C SER A 290 -24.92 -31.43 -1.14
N GLU A 291 -24.58 -30.46 -1.98
CA GLU A 291 -24.83 -30.46 -3.42
C GLU A 291 -23.63 -31.00 -4.23
N ASN A 292 -22.50 -31.30 -3.57
CA ASN A 292 -21.35 -31.93 -4.22
C ASN A 292 -21.76 -33.26 -4.85
N PHE A 293 -21.14 -33.58 -6.00
CA PHE A 293 -21.38 -34.82 -6.70
C PHE A 293 -20.07 -35.47 -7.16
N GLY A 294 -20.13 -36.78 -7.37
CA GLY A 294 -18.94 -37.61 -7.53
C GLY A 294 -18.28 -37.90 -6.18
N ASP A 295 -17.72 -39.10 -6.05
CA ASP A 295 -17.16 -39.53 -4.77
C ASP A 295 -15.78 -38.90 -4.54
N GLY A 296 -15.49 -38.57 -3.27
CA GLY A 296 -14.15 -38.28 -2.78
C GLY A 296 -13.74 -36.80 -2.76
N ILE A 297 -14.67 -35.84 -2.75
CA ILE A 297 -14.34 -34.41 -2.66
C ILE A 297 -14.97 -33.75 -1.43
N THR A 298 -14.38 -32.65 -0.98
CA THR A 298 -14.95 -31.74 0.02
C THR A 298 -15.01 -30.32 -0.53
N SER A 299 -15.96 -29.52 -0.06
CA SER A 299 -16.04 -28.10 -0.36
C SER A 299 -16.61 -27.32 0.81
N GLY A 300 -16.37 -26.02 0.81
CA GLY A 300 -16.96 -25.08 1.76
C GLY A 300 -16.31 -23.71 1.68
N LEU A 301 -16.89 -22.75 2.39
CA LEU A 301 -16.24 -21.45 2.59
C LEU A 301 -14.93 -21.65 3.34
N ALA A 302 -13.88 -21.02 2.82
CA ALA A 302 -12.56 -20.97 3.42
C ALA A 302 -12.04 -19.54 3.34
N GLN A 303 -10.99 -19.26 4.11
CA GLN A 303 -10.25 -18.02 3.93
C GLN A 303 -9.54 -18.02 2.58
N ASN A 304 -9.45 -16.84 1.97
CA ASN A 304 -8.65 -16.66 0.77
C ASN A 304 -7.19 -17.05 1.05
N PRO A 305 -6.62 -18.03 0.31
CA PRO A 305 -5.24 -18.50 0.51
C PRO A 305 -4.18 -17.44 0.16
N ASP A 306 -4.54 -16.45 -0.65
CA ASP A 306 -3.66 -15.38 -1.13
C ASP A 306 -4.48 -14.12 -1.42
N LYS A 307 -4.44 -13.15 -0.51
CA LYS A 307 -5.19 -11.88 -0.61
C LYS A 307 -4.45 -10.82 -1.44
N THR A 308 -3.62 -11.23 -2.39
CA THR A 308 -2.83 -10.31 -3.21
C THR A 308 -3.24 -10.35 -4.68
N GLY A 309 -2.80 -9.35 -5.44
CA GLY A 309 -3.07 -9.27 -6.87
C GLY A 309 -4.54 -9.05 -7.18
N ILE A 310 -5.11 -9.90 -8.04
CA ILE A 310 -6.48 -9.71 -8.57
C ILE A 310 -7.58 -10.11 -7.57
N ASN A 311 -7.26 -10.84 -6.50
CA ASN A 311 -8.25 -11.27 -5.52
C ASN A 311 -7.81 -10.89 -4.09
N THR A 312 -8.51 -9.91 -3.52
CA THR A 312 -8.26 -9.39 -2.17
C THR A 312 -9.37 -9.79 -1.18
N SER A 313 -10.32 -10.65 -1.59
CA SER A 313 -11.46 -11.09 -0.79
C SER A 313 -11.02 -11.82 0.48
N ASP A 314 -11.86 -11.81 1.53
CA ASP A 314 -11.57 -12.50 2.78
C ASP A 314 -11.92 -13.98 2.70
N PHE A 315 -13.04 -14.31 2.06
CA PHE A 315 -13.59 -15.65 1.92
C PHE A 315 -13.70 -16.06 0.48
N VAL A 316 -13.50 -17.35 0.26
CA VAL A 316 -13.56 -17.97 -1.06
C VAL A 316 -14.19 -19.35 -0.92
N LEU A 317 -14.68 -19.89 -2.02
CA LEU A 317 -15.14 -21.27 -2.05
C LEU A 317 -13.95 -22.22 -2.26
N GLN A 318 -13.57 -22.98 -1.24
CA GLN A 318 -12.57 -24.03 -1.33
C GLN A 318 -13.19 -25.35 -1.82
N VAL A 319 -12.45 -26.06 -2.66
CA VAL A 319 -12.73 -27.43 -3.10
C VAL A 319 -11.45 -28.26 -2.96
N ASP A 320 -11.51 -29.32 -2.15
CA ASP A 320 -10.42 -30.30 -2.06
C ASP A 320 -10.76 -31.55 -2.88
N LYS A 321 -9.84 -31.92 -3.76
CA LYS A 321 -9.91 -33.11 -4.61
C LYS A 321 -8.67 -33.99 -4.37
N PRO A 322 -8.69 -34.85 -3.33
CA PRO A 322 -7.57 -35.74 -3.02
C PRO A 322 -7.37 -36.83 -4.09
N THR A 323 -6.22 -37.50 -4.03
CA THR A 323 -5.89 -38.64 -4.88
C THR A 323 -6.95 -39.74 -4.73
N GLY A 324 -7.47 -40.22 -5.87
CA GLY A 324 -8.52 -41.25 -5.90
C GLY A 324 -9.95 -40.73 -5.88
N SER A 325 -10.18 -39.41 -5.83
CA SER A 325 -11.48 -38.82 -6.15
C SER A 325 -11.93 -39.20 -7.56
N SER A 326 -13.24 -39.20 -7.79
CA SER A 326 -13.78 -39.38 -9.15
C SER A 326 -13.31 -38.24 -10.05
N PHE A 327 -12.83 -38.54 -11.27
CA PHE A 327 -12.37 -37.51 -12.21
C PHE A 327 -13.46 -36.45 -12.49
N PHE A 328 -14.72 -36.87 -12.53
CA PHE A 328 -15.88 -36.02 -12.78
C PHE A 328 -16.46 -35.37 -11.52
N ALA A 329 -15.88 -35.60 -10.34
CA ALA A 329 -16.40 -34.99 -9.11
C ALA A 329 -16.27 -33.46 -9.17
N GLY A 330 -17.28 -32.77 -8.66
CA GLY A 330 -17.33 -31.32 -8.65
C GLY A 330 -18.42 -30.76 -7.75
N ILE A 331 -18.54 -29.44 -7.81
CA ILE A 331 -19.49 -28.64 -7.06
C ILE A 331 -20.58 -28.11 -8.00
N GLN A 332 -21.76 -27.87 -7.46
CA GLN A 332 -22.87 -27.27 -8.22
C GLN A 332 -23.71 -26.41 -7.30
N ASN A 333 -24.35 -25.39 -7.85
CA ASN A 333 -25.35 -24.60 -7.14
C ASN A 333 -26.55 -24.31 -8.03
N THR A 334 -27.75 -24.54 -7.50
CA THR A 334 -29.01 -24.19 -8.18
C THR A 334 -29.51 -22.87 -7.60
N PHE A 335 -29.52 -21.83 -8.44
CA PHE A 335 -29.98 -20.50 -8.09
C PHE A 335 -31.51 -20.43 -8.09
N GLU A 336 -32.06 -19.54 -7.26
CA GLU A 336 -33.51 -19.39 -7.10
C GLU A 336 -34.18 -18.91 -8.39
N ASN A 337 -33.49 -18.01 -9.10
CA ASN A 337 -33.93 -17.45 -10.37
C ASN A 337 -33.09 -17.98 -11.52
N ASN A 338 -33.71 -18.11 -12.69
CA ASN A 338 -32.98 -18.46 -13.90
C ASN A 338 -32.06 -17.30 -14.31
N PHE A 339 -30.89 -17.63 -14.87
CA PHE A 339 -29.99 -16.65 -15.44
C PHE A 339 -30.64 -15.98 -16.64
N ASP A 340 -30.48 -14.66 -16.75
CA ASP A 340 -30.84 -13.93 -17.96
C ASP A 340 -29.67 -13.94 -18.93
N LEU A 341 -29.61 -14.96 -19.79
CA LEU A 341 -28.55 -15.10 -20.78
C LEU A 341 -28.92 -14.47 -22.12
N THR A 342 -29.92 -13.56 -22.14
CA THR A 342 -30.38 -12.93 -23.38
C THR A 342 -29.48 -11.79 -23.84
N THR A 343 -28.80 -11.14 -22.90
CA THR A 343 -27.87 -10.03 -23.13
C THR A 343 -26.41 -10.48 -23.02
N THR A 344 -26.12 -11.53 -22.25
CA THR A 344 -24.78 -12.11 -22.13
C THR A 344 -24.78 -13.57 -21.70
N ASP A 345 -23.88 -14.37 -22.26
CA ASP A 345 -23.64 -15.78 -21.94
C ASP A 345 -22.24 -16.03 -21.31
N VAL A 346 -21.58 -14.96 -20.85
CA VAL A 346 -20.25 -14.98 -20.27
C VAL A 346 -20.31 -14.88 -18.75
N PHE A 347 -19.88 -15.95 -18.07
CA PHE A 347 -19.58 -15.89 -16.65
C PHE A 347 -18.13 -15.47 -16.46
N LYS A 348 -17.87 -14.55 -15.52
CA LYS A 348 -16.53 -14.25 -15.04
C LYS A 348 -16.38 -14.74 -13.62
N LEU A 349 -15.22 -15.27 -13.28
CA LEU A 349 -14.90 -15.70 -11.93
C LEU A 349 -13.39 -15.75 -11.75
N LYS A 350 -12.94 -15.61 -10.52
CA LYS A 350 -11.54 -15.80 -10.14
C LYS A 350 -11.34 -17.22 -9.65
N VAL A 351 -10.26 -17.86 -10.09
CA VAL A 351 -9.90 -19.22 -9.66
C VAL A 351 -8.45 -19.28 -9.24
N TYR A 352 -8.18 -20.10 -8.25
CA TYR A 352 -6.84 -20.40 -7.74
C TYR A 352 -6.66 -21.91 -7.69
N SER A 353 -5.48 -22.39 -8.04
CA SER A 353 -5.14 -23.80 -7.90
C SER A 353 -3.79 -23.96 -7.23
N THR A 354 -3.69 -24.91 -6.30
CA THR A 354 -2.41 -25.37 -5.74
C THR A 354 -1.52 -26.12 -6.75
N LYS A 355 -2.02 -26.36 -7.96
CA LYS A 355 -1.34 -27.09 -9.03
C LYS A 355 -1.34 -26.28 -10.31
N ALA A 356 -0.22 -26.33 -11.04
CA ALA A 356 -0.08 -25.71 -12.35
C ALA A 356 -0.73 -26.58 -13.43
N ASN A 357 -1.13 -25.95 -14.53
CA ASN A 357 -1.71 -26.58 -15.72
C ASN A 357 -2.96 -27.44 -15.45
N VAL A 358 -3.80 -27.04 -14.48
CA VAL A 358 -5.04 -27.74 -14.16
C VAL A 358 -6.16 -27.30 -15.09
N VAL A 359 -6.98 -28.25 -15.55
CA VAL A 359 -8.18 -27.94 -16.35
C VAL A 359 -9.41 -27.89 -15.47
N PHE A 360 -10.10 -26.75 -15.47
CA PHE A 360 -11.43 -26.60 -14.90
C PHE A 360 -12.47 -26.83 -15.99
N ARG A 361 -13.49 -27.62 -15.67
CA ARG A 361 -14.65 -27.85 -16.53
C ARG A 361 -15.89 -27.21 -15.93
N PHE A 362 -16.52 -26.34 -16.71
CA PHE A 362 -17.74 -25.61 -16.36
C PHE A 362 -18.93 -26.14 -17.16
N GLU A 363 -20.07 -26.30 -16.50
CA GLU A 363 -21.33 -26.70 -17.15
C GLU A 363 -22.50 -25.86 -16.67
N LEU A 364 -23.47 -25.68 -17.56
CA LEU A 364 -24.72 -25.00 -17.27
C LEU A 364 -25.88 -26.00 -17.37
N ALA A 365 -26.80 -25.97 -16.40
CA ALA A 365 -27.92 -26.91 -16.35
C ALA A 365 -29.25 -26.21 -15.99
N LEU A 366 -30.34 -26.84 -16.41
CA LEU A 366 -31.70 -26.51 -16.01
C LEU A 366 -32.14 -27.50 -14.91
N ASN A 367 -32.42 -26.99 -13.71
CA ASN A 367 -32.82 -27.79 -12.56
C ASN A 367 -34.05 -27.19 -11.84
N PRO A 368 -35.19 -27.91 -11.76
CA PRO A 368 -35.43 -29.23 -12.29
C PRO A 368 -35.58 -29.24 -13.82
N GLN A 369 -35.07 -30.31 -14.45
CA GLN A 369 -35.26 -30.53 -15.88
C GLN A 369 -36.74 -30.84 -16.18
N THR A 370 -37.48 -29.84 -16.62
CA THR A 370 -38.93 -29.92 -16.87
C THR A 370 -39.30 -30.02 -18.35
N ASP A 371 -38.36 -29.73 -19.25
CA ASP A 371 -38.55 -29.85 -20.70
C ASP A 371 -37.56 -30.85 -21.31
N PRO A 372 -38.02 -32.01 -21.81
CA PRO A 372 -37.13 -33.00 -22.43
C PRO A 372 -36.50 -32.54 -23.76
N VAL A 373 -36.91 -31.38 -24.31
CA VAL A 373 -36.36 -30.81 -25.55
C VAL A 373 -35.20 -29.86 -25.29
N THR A 374 -35.22 -29.16 -24.15
CA THR A 374 -34.17 -28.19 -23.78
C THR A 374 -33.00 -28.92 -23.13
N GLY A 375 -31.99 -29.25 -23.94
CA GLY A 375 -30.74 -29.86 -23.46
C GLY A 375 -29.82 -28.88 -22.75
N ASN A 376 -28.88 -29.39 -21.96
CA ASN A 376 -27.77 -28.58 -21.41
C ASN A 376 -26.81 -28.21 -22.55
N PRO A 377 -26.24 -26.99 -22.57
CA PRO A 377 -25.21 -26.60 -23.53
C PRO A 377 -23.94 -27.46 -23.35
N ALA A 378 -23.02 -27.32 -24.30
CA ALA A 378 -21.73 -27.99 -24.21
C ALA A 378 -20.92 -27.47 -22.99
N PRO A 379 -20.14 -28.33 -22.32
CA PRO A 379 -19.23 -27.88 -21.26
C PRO A 379 -18.13 -26.98 -21.83
N VAL A 380 -17.61 -26.09 -20.99
CA VAL A 380 -16.48 -25.20 -21.30
C VAL A 380 -15.28 -25.64 -20.45
N PHE A 381 -14.10 -25.69 -21.05
CA PHE A 381 -12.86 -26.08 -20.39
C PHE A 381 -11.90 -24.90 -20.35
N VAL A 382 -11.36 -24.59 -19.18
CA VAL A 382 -10.36 -23.52 -18.99
C VAL A 382 -9.13 -24.12 -18.32
N THR A 383 -7.95 -23.82 -18.87
CA THR A 383 -6.68 -24.26 -18.29
C THR A 383 -6.11 -23.16 -17.41
N ILE A 384 -5.78 -23.50 -16.16
CA ILE A 384 -5.14 -22.61 -15.20
C ILE A 384 -3.64 -22.90 -15.26
N PRO A 385 -2.81 -22.00 -15.82
CA PRO A 385 -1.43 -22.32 -16.15
C PRO A 385 -0.53 -22.40 -14.92
N ASN A 386 -0.76 -21.54 -13.92
CA ASN A 386 0.12 -21.34 -12.78
C ASN A 386 -0.47 -21.97 -11.52
N ALA A 387 0.41 -22.46 -10.64
CA ALA A 387 0.05 -22.84 -9.28
C ALA A 387 0.14 -21.62 -8.38
N ASN A 388 -0.66 -21.62 -7.33
CA ASN A 388 -0.63 -20.66 -6.24
C ASN A 388 -0.83 -19.20 -6.65
N GLU A 389 -1.59 -18.95 -7.72
CA GLU A 389 -1.86 -17.63 -8.25
C GLU A 389 -3.33 -17.52 -8.65
N TRP A 390 -3.96 -16.38 -8.34
CA TRP A 390 -5.31 -16.08 -8.79
C TRP A 390 -5.34 -15.79 -10.28
N THR A 391 -6.26 -16.43 -10.99
CA THR A 391 -6.52 -16.22 -12.42
C THR A 391 -7.99 -15.85 -12.62
N GLU A 392 -8.28 -14.73 -13.26
CA GLU A 392 -9.63 -14.42 -13.73
C GLU A 392 -9.92 -15.22 -15.01
N VAL A 393 -11.06 -15.90 -15.04
CA VAL A 393 -11.48 -16.72 -16.18
C VAL A 393 -12.84 -16.30 -16.71
N GLU A 394 -12.94 -16.26 -18.03
CA GLU A 394 -14.20 -16.05 -18.74
C GLU A 394 -14.74 -17.38 -19.27
N VAL A 395 -15.98 -17.70 -18.95
CA VAL A 395 -16.67 -18.94 -19.32
C VAL A 395 -17.85 -18.60 -20.22
N ASN A 396 -17.67 -18.78 -21.52
CA ASN A 396 -18.70 -18.53 -22.54
C ASN A 396 -19.40 -19.83 -22.95
N PHE A 397 -20.69 -19.96 -22.64
CA PHE A 397 -21.50 -21.12 -23.03
C PHE A 397 -22.11 -20.95 -24.42
N THR A 398 -21.62 -21.74 -25.39
CA THR A 398 -22.16 -21.72 -26.75
C THR A 398 -23.35 -22.67 -26.96
N GLY A 399 -24.19 -22.37 -27.96
CA GLY A 399 -25.28 -23.25 -28.38
C GLY A 399 -26.57 -23.13 -27.56
N LEU A 400 -26.77 -22.00 -26.88
CA LEU A 400 -27.99 -21.69 -26.14
C LEU A 400 -29.21 -21.55 -27.08
N PRO A 401 -30.40 -22.06 -26.71
CA PRO A 401 -31.63 -21.88 -27.48
C PRO A 401 -32.07 -20.41 -27.53
N GLY A 402 -32.77 -19.99 -28.58
CA GLY A 402 -33.18 -18.58 -28.77
C GLY A 402 -34.10 -18.07 -27.64
N GLY A 403 -33.54 -17.27 -26.74
CA GLY A 403 -34.14 -16.76 -25.50
C GLY A 403 -33.74 -17.57 -24.25
N PRO A 404 -32.45 -17.69 -23.90
CA PRO A 404 -31.96 -18.61 -22.87
C PRO A 404 -32.15 -18.08 -21.44
N THR A 405 -33.38 -18.12 -20.94
CA THR A 405 -33.72 -17.81 -19.55
C THR A 405 -34.16 -19.06 -18.78
N ALA A 406 -33.77 -20.25 -19.25
CA ALA A 406 -34.19 -21.52 -18.66
C ALA A 406 -33.17 -22.09 -17.67
N TYR A 407 -31.89 -21.71 -17.78
CA TYR A 407 -30.83 -22.30 -16.98
C TYR A 407 -30.72 -21.59 -15.64
N ASN A 408 -30.49 -22.35 -14.57
CA ASN A 408 -30.40 -21.82 -13.21
C ASN A 408 -29.38 -22.59 -12.36
N GLN A 409 -28.60 -23.48 -12.95
CA GLN A 409 -27.60 -24.24 -12.21
C GLN A 409 -26.23 -24.10 -12.87
N LEU A 410 -25.23 -23.68 -12.08
CA LEU A 410 -23.82 -23.65 -12.46
C LEU A 410 -23.11 -24.86 -11.84
N VAL A 411 -22.30 -25.54 -12.64
CA VAL A 411 -21.53 -26.73 -12.25
C VAL A 411 -20.05 -26.47 -12.52
N ILE A 412 -19.19 -26.71 -11.53
CA ILE A 412 -17.75 -26.49 -11.63
C ILE A 412 -17.02 -27.78 -11.22
N LYS A 413 -16.13 -28.26 -12.09
CA LYS A 413 -15.32 -29.47 -11.87
C LYS A 413 -13.83 -29.11 -12.01
N PRO A 414 -13.15 -28.77 -10.91
CA PRO A 414 -11.70 -28.58 -10.92
C PRO A 414 -10.98 -29.89 -11.27
N ASP A 415 -9.85 -29.82 -11.95
CA ASP A 415 -9.04 -30.98 -12.39
C ASP A 415 -9.88 -32.04 -13.11
N ASN A 416 -10.57 -31.62 -14.17
CA ASN A 416 -11.29 -32.49 -15.08
C ASN A 416 -11.07 -32.03 -16.53
N ASP A 417 -10.15 -32.71 -17.22
CA ASP A 417 -9.84 -32.50 -18.63
C ASP A 417 -10.86 -33.19 -19.59
N GLU A 418 -10.73 -32.92 -20.89
CA GLU A 418 -11.63 -33.46 -21.92
C GLU A 418 -11.56 -34.99 -22.08
N VAL A 419 -10.47 -35.62 -21.62
CA VAL A 419 -10.26 -37.07 -21.72
C VAL A 419 -10.60 -37.82 -20.44
N ASP A 420 -11.10 -37.10 -19.43
CA ASP A 420 -11.53 -37.63 -18.15
C ASP A 420 -10.39 -38.38 -17.42
N SER A 421 -9.22 -37.75 -17.33
CA SER A 421 -8.02 -38.27 -16.67
C SER A 421 -8.27 -38.55 -15.18
N PRO A 422 -7.71 -39.66 -14.64
CA PRO A 422 -7.84 -39.96 -13.22
C PRO A 422 -7.09 -38.96 -12.34
N ILE A 423 -7.62 -38.69 -11.15
CA ILE A 423 -6.96 -37.86 -10.14
C ILE A 423 -5.81 -38.66 -9.50
N THR A 424 -4.59 -38.25 -9.80
CA THR A 424 -3.35 -38.96 -9.42
C THR A 424 -2.54 -38.24 -8.34
N GLU A 425 -2.95 -37.03 -7.98
CA GLU A 425 -2.30 -36.16 -7.01
C GLU A 425 -3.39 -35.35 -6.29
N ASP A 426 -3.16 -35.03 -5.03
CA ASP A 426 -4.05 -34.19 -4.23
C ASP A 426 -4.05 -32.77 -4.79
N GLY A 427 -5.21 -32.11 -4.82
CA GLY A 427 -5.28 -30.70 -5.20
C GLY A 427 -6.37 -29.97 -4.44
N THR A 428 -6.04 -28.73 -4.05
CA THR A 428 -6.98 -27.76 -3.50
C THR A 428 -7.16 -26.61 -4.49
N TYR A 429 -8.42 -26.21 -4.65
CA TYR A 429 -8.86 -25.21 -5.61
C TYR A 429 -9.75 -24.20 -4.91
N TYR A 430 -9.65 -22.94 -5.31
CA TYR A 430 -10.49 -21.88 -4.77
C TYR A 430 -11.19 -21.15 -5.91
N ILE A 431 -12.43 -20.74 -5.67
CA ILE A 431 -13.28 -20.01 -6.61
C ILE A 431 -13.82 -18.78 -5.89
N ASP A 432 -13.87 -17.65 -6.61
CA ASP A 432 -14.37 -16.40 -6.09
C ASP A 432 -14.96 -15.49 -7.19
N ASP A 433 -15.67 -14.44 -6.80
CA ASP A 433 -16.19 -13.36 -7.65
C ASP A 433 -16.95 -13.85 -8.90
N ILE A 434 -17.91 -14.76 -8.70
CA ILE A 434 -18.72 -15.29 -9.79
C ILE A 434 -19.74 -14.24 -10.23
N THR A 435 -19.55 -13.68 -11.41
CA THR A 435 -20.44 -12.67 -12.02
C THR A 435 -20.94 -13.14 -13.40
N LEU A 436 -22.04 -12.54 -13.84
CA LEU A 436 -22.57 -12.70 -15.20
C LEU A 436 -22.44 -11.34 -15.89
N GLY A 437 -21.38 -11.15 -16.67
CA GLY A 437 -21.03 -9.86 -17.28
C GLY A 437 -21.34 -9.81 -18.77
N THR A 438 -21.60 -8.64 -19.37
CA THR A 438 -21.59 -8.47 -20.84
C THR A 438 -20.21 -8.82 -21.37
N SER A 439 -20.13 -9.39 -22.58
CA SER A 439 -18.85 -9.71 -23.23
C SER A 439 -17.98 -8.46 -23.36
N SER A 440 -17.13 -8.19 -22.37
CA SER A 440 -15.92 -7.44 -22.58
C SER A 440 -15.04 -8.34 -23.45
N GLY A 441 -14.73 -7.89 -24.66
CA GLY A 441 -13.73 -8.58 -25.47
C GLY A 441 -12.47 -8.78 -24.65
N GLY A 442 -12.00 -10.03 -24.58
CA GLY A 442 -10.81 -10.39 -23.84
C GLY A 442 -9.59 -9.56 -24.26
N GLY A 443 -8.81 -9.18 -23.25
CA GLY A 443 -7.52 -8.52 -23.41
C GLY A 443 -6.76 -8.52 -22.09
N GLY A 444 -6.41 -9.72 -21.59
CA GLY A 444 -5.46 -9.84 -20.50
C GLY A 444 -4.04 -9.42 -20.92
N GLY A 445 -3.28 -8.96 -19.92
CA GLY A 445 -1.82 -8.84 -19.99
C GLY A 445 -1.31 -7.40 -19.98
N GLY A 446 -0.80 -6.99 -18.82
CA GLY A 446 -0.21 -5.68 -18.60
C GLY A 446 0.91 -5.31 -19.58
N GLY A 447 0.94 -4.02 -19.90
CA GLY A 447 1.98 -3.37 -20.69
C GLY A 447 1.54 -1.98 -21.14
N ALA A 448 1.79 -0.97 -20.31
CA ALA A 448 1.51 0.45 -20.54
C ALA A 448 0.04 0.78 -20.88
N SER A 449 -0.84 0.63 -19.88
CA SER A 449 -2.26 0.99 -20.00
C SER A 449 -2.44 2.49 -20.24
N LEU A 450 -3.39 2.83 -21.11
CA LEU A 450 -4.01 4.17 -21.10
C LEU A 450 -4.59 4.42 -19.72
N ASP A 451 -4.37 5.62 -19.20
CA ASP A 451 -4.77 6.02 -17.85
C ASP A 451 -6.22 6.48 -17.90
N ASP A 452 -7.14 5.57 -17.60
CA ASP A 452 -8.55 5.92 -17.52
C ASP A 452 -8.91 6.49 -16.14
N CYS A 453 -10.01 7.24 -16.11
CA CYS A 453 -10.47 7.89 -14.89
C CYS A 453 -11.37 7.00 -14.02
N GLY A 454 -11.48 5.69 -14.30
CA GLY A 454 -12.33 4.75 -13.57
C GLY A 454 -13.85 4.98 -13.64
N GLY A 455 -14.31 5.96 -14.43
CA GLY A 455 -15.72 6.34 -14.54
C GLY A 455 -16.54 5.52 -15.54
N ASP A 456 -17.85 5.76 -15.56
CA ASP A 456 -18.81 5.00 -16.37
C ASP A 456 -18.47 5.06 -17.87
N LEU A 457 -18.39 3.90 -18.51
CA LEU A 457 -18.16 3.77 -19.94
C LEU A 457 -19.42 4.22 -20.71
N VAL A 458 -19.28 5.28 -21.50
CA VAL A 458 -20.36 5.87 -22.30
C VAL A 458 -20.45 5.16 -23.65
N ASN A 459 -19.31 4.94 -24.31
CA ASN A 459 -19.26 4.21 -25.59
C ASN A 459 -17.83 3.73 -25.89
N ASP A 460 -17.70 2.48 -26.34
CA ASP A 460 -16.46 1.81 -26.74
C ASP A 460 -16.45 1.38 -28.22
N PHE A 461 -17.48 1.73 -28.99
CA PHE A 461 -17.63 1.50 -30.43
C PHE A 461 -17.63 0.03 -30.89
N GLU A 462 -17.48 -0.94 -29.99
CA GLU A 462 -17.26 -2.35 -30.33
C GLU A 462 -18.48 -2.99 -31.01
N THR A 463 -19.66 -2.59 -30.54
CA THR A 463 -20.95 -3.10 -31.02
C THR A 463 -21.63 -2.18 -32.05
N ASP A 464 -21.05 -1.01 -32.30
CA ASP A 464 -21.64 0.03 -33.12
C ASP A 464 -21.36 -0.12 -34.62
N THR A 465 -22.06 0.72 -35.40
CA THR A 465 -21.87 0.87 -36.85
C THR A 465 -21.78 2.35 -37.20
N ASP A 466 -21.33 2.68 -38.43
CA ASP A 466 -21.24 4.06 -38.93
C ASP A 466 -22.52 4.90 -38.76
N ALA A 467 -23.67 4.27 -38.53
CA ALA A 467 -24.95 4.93 -38.28
C ALA A 467 -25.00 5.73 -36.97
N ILE A 468 -24.10 5.48 -36.01
CA ILE A 468 -24.02 6.24 -34.75
C ILE A 468 -23.58 7.69 -34.96
N PHE A 469 -22.91 7.99 -36.09
CA PHE A 469 -22.40 9.32 -36.38
C PHE A 469 -23.39 10.17 -37.19
N ASP A 470 -23.80 11.31 -36.63
CA ASP A 470 -24.37 12.41 -37.42
C ASP A 470 -23.25 13.35 -37.89
N ASN A 471 -22.99 13.31 -39.20
CA ASN A 471 -21.84 13.94 -39.85
C ASN A 471 -22.20 15.33 -40.39
N PHE A 472 -21.41 16.36 -40.07
CA PHE A 472 -21.70 17.74 -40.52
C PHE A 472 -20.46 18.54 -40.93
N GLY A 473 -20.67 19.59 -41.73
CA GLY A 473 -19.60 20.50 -42.20
C GLY A 473 -18.47 19.80 -42.95
N GLY A 474 -18.73 18.64 -43.55
CA GLY A 474 -17.68 17.84 -44.20
C GLY A 474 -16.73 17.15 -43.23
N GLY A 475 -17.08 17.02 -41.96
CA GLY A 475 -16.59 15.94 -41.12
C GLY A 475 -17.25 14.62 -41.47
N VAL A 476 -16.51 13.52 -41.33
CA VAL A 476 -17.01 12.16 -41.58
C VAL A 476 -16.53 11.24 -40.46
N GLY A 477 -17.49 10.66 -39.75
CA GLY A 477 -17.32 9.63 -38.74
C GLY A 477 -17.57 8.24 -39.33
N THR A 478 -16.70 7.29 -39.01
CA THR A 478 -16.82 5.88 -39.38
C THR A 478 -16.27 5.00 -38.27
N ILE A 479 -16.82 3.80 -38.10
CA ILE A 479 -16.25 2.76 -37.23
C ILE A 479 -15.29 1.91 -38.06
N ILE A 480 -14.07 1.76 -37.59
CA ILE A 480 -13.02 0.98 -38.27
C ILE A 480 -12.42 -0.06 -37.32
N ASP A 481 -11.79 -1.10 -37.88
CA ASP A 481 -10.91 -1.96 -37.09
C ASP A 481 -9.76 -1.11 -36.51
N ASN A 482 -9.44 -1.31 -35.23
CA ASN A 482 -8.41 -0.54 -34.55
C ASN A 482 -7.05 -0.71 -35.27
N PRO A 483 -6.48 0.36 -35.86
CA PRO A 483 -5.24 0.25 -36.62
C PRO A 483 -4.01 0.00 -35.76
N ASP A 484 -4.08 0.24 -34.44
CA ASP A 484 -2.99 0.04 -33.48
C ASP A 484 -3.52 -0.50 -32.15
N THR A 485 -3.45 -1.82 -31.99
CA THR A 485 -3.91 -2.53 -30.79
C THR A 485 -2.83 -2.66 -29.70
N SER A 486 -1.67 -2.00 -29.87
CA SER A 486 -0.52 -2.20 -28.98
C SER A 486 -0.60 -1.43 -27.66
N VAL A 487 -1.49 -0.43 -27.60
CA VAL A 487 -1.72 0.45 -26.44
C VAL A 487 -3.20 0.49 -26.09
N ASN A 488 -4.07 0.71 -27.07
CA ASN A 488 -5.52 0.53 -26.93
C ASN A 488 -5.87 -0.87 -27.44
N THR A 489 -6.33 -1.78 -26.58
CA THR A 489 -6.60 -3.18 -26.94
C THR A 489 -7.95 -3.41 -27.63
N SER A 490 -8.78 -2.38 -27.78
CA SER A 490 -10.08 -2.46 -28.47
C SER A 490 -9.94 -2.97 -29.90
N ALA A 491 -10.91 -3.75 -30.36
CA ALA A 491 -10.93 -4.32 -31.69
C ALA A 491 -11.42 -3.31 -32.74
N LYS A 492 -12.31 -2.40 -32.35
CA LYS A 492 -12.83 -1.33 -33.20
C LYS A 492 -12.72 0.00 -32.50
N VAL A 493 -12.64 1.06 -33.31
CA VAL A 493 -12.57 2.43 -32.82
C VAL A 493 -13.38 3.35 -33.72
N GLY A 494 -13.83 4.47 -33.18
CA GLY A 494 -14.33 5.58 -33.97
C GLY A 494 -13.20 6.25 -34.75
N GLN A 495 -13.46 6.65 -35.99
CA GLN A 495 -12.57 7.49 -36.78
C GLN A 495 -13.32 8.74 -37.22
N TYR A 496 -12.68 9.91 -37.08
CA TYR A 496 -13.18 11.17 -37.60
C TYR A 496 -12.17 11.80 -38.56
N VAL A 497 -12.61 12.00 -39.81
CA VAL A 497 -11.86 12.68 -40.89
C VAL A 497 -12.48 14.05 -41.20
N LYS A 498 -11.65 15.10 -41.23
CA LYS A 498 -12.06 16.42 -41.74
C LYS A 498 -11.67 16.56 -43.21
N ASN A 499 -12.68 16.59 -44.09
CA ASN A 499 -12.46 16.53 -45.54
C ASN A 499 -11.68 17.72 -46.12
N ALA A 500 -11.12 17.48 -47.30
CA ALA A 500 -10.32 18.46 -48.02
C ALA A 500 -11.10 19.73 -48.38
N GLY A 501 -10.56 20.87 -47.99
CA GLY A 501 -11.10 22.19 -48.28
C GLY A 501 -12.02 22.75 -47.20
N GLU A 502 -12.40 21.97 -46.19
CA GLU A 502 -13.39 22.33 -45.19
C GLU A 502 -12.76 23.03 -43.97
N VAL A 503 -13.24 24.23 -43.63
CA VAL A 503 -12.77 24.99 -42.46
C VAL A 503 -13.54 24.68 -41.18
N PHE A 504 -14.73 24.10 -41.31
CA PHE A 504 -15.63 23.75 -40.22
C PHE A 504 -16.32 22.44 -40.55
N GLY A 505 -16.16 21.42 -39.69
CA GLY A 505 -16.82 20.12 -39.80
C GLY A 505 -16.60 19.33 -38.52
N GLY A 506 -17.41 18.32 -38.28
CA GLY A 506 -17.38 17.52 -37.05
C GLY A 506 -18.27 16.28 -37.17
N VAL A 507 -18.27 15.50 -36.09
CA VAL A 507 -19.10 14.31 -35.93
C VAL A 507 -19.84 14.44 -34.60
N THR A 508 -21.13 14.09 -34.61
CA THR A 508 -21.94 13.97 -33.39
C THR A 508 -22.26 12.51 -33.16
N ILE A 509 -22.04 12.04 -31.92
CA ILE A 509 -22.20 10.67 -31.47
C ILE A 509 -23.42 10.66 -30.55
N GLU A 510 -24.46 9.93 -30.94
CA GLU A 510 -25.67 9.78 -30.11
C GLU A 510 -25.34 9.04 -28.81
N VAL A 511 -25.95 9.46 -27.71
CA VAL A 511 -25.80 8.83 -26.39
C VAL A 511 -27.15 8.28 -25.98
N ASP A 512 -27.27 6.96 -25.77
CA ASP A 512 -28.51 6.27 -25.39
C ASP A 512 -28.23 5.28 -24.24
N PRO A 513 -28.81 5.48 -23.04
CA PRO A 513 -29.74 6.56 -22.68
C PRO A 513 -29.06 7.93 -22.53
N ASP A 514 -29.83 9.01 -22.67
CA ASP A 514 -29.37 10.38 -22.36
C ASP A 514 -28.72 10.43 -20.96
N ILE A 515 -27.57 11.12 -20.83
CA ILE A 515 -26.87 11.27 -19.55
C ILE A 515 -27.44 12.47 -18.79
N ASP A 516 -27.99 12.29 -17.60
CA ASP A 516 -28.35 13.41 -16.73
C ASP A 516 -27.09 14.05 -16.16
N PHE A 517 -26.73 15.26 -16.60
CA PHE A 517 -25.44 15.88 -16.29
C PHE A 517 -25.62 17.17 -15.48
N ASP A 518 -24.86 17.31 -14.40
CA ASP A 518 -24.84 18.51 -13.56
C ASP A 518 -23.48 19.22 -13.66
N SER A 519 -22.42 18.56 -13.26
CA SER A 519 -21.05 19.02 -13.46
C SER A 519 -20.13 17.83 -13.35
N GLY A 520 -18.96 17.89 -14.00
CA GLY A 520 -17.97 16.83 -13.91
C GLY A 520 -17.09 16.72 -15.14
N VAL A 521 -16.49 15.55 -15.30
CA VAL A 521 -15.35 15.33 -16.20
C VAL A 521 -15.65 14.18 -17.15
N PHE A 522 -15.32 14.33 -18.43
CA PHE A 522 -15.29 13.24 -19.40
C PHE A 522 -13.85 12.88 -19.75
N SER A 523 -13.60 11.61 -20.10
CA SER A 523 -12.38 11.19 -20.77
C SER A 523 -12.67 10.47 -22.08
N ILE A 524 -11.69 10.44 -22.97
CA ILE A 524 -11.75 9.74 -24.25
C ILE A 524 -10.32 9.38 -24.65
N ASP A 525 -10.14 8.14 -25.11
CA ASP A 525 -8.88 7.69 -25.69
C ASP A 525 -8.84 8.16 -27.14
N VAL A 526 -7.74 8.79 -27.56
CA VAL A 526 -7.60 9.40 -28.89
C VAL A 526 -6.25 9.02 -29.50
N TYR A 527 -6.27 8.59 -30.75
CA TYR A 527 -5.09 8.45 -31.58
C TYR A 527 -4.99 9.61 -32.58
N SER A 528 -3.83 10.25 -32.65
CA SER A 528 -3.53 11.25 -33.68
C SER A 528 -2.06 11.24 -34.11
N GLU A 529 -1.80 11.50 -35.39
CA GLU A 529 -0.44 11.63 -35.96
C GLU A 529 0.09 13.08 -35.95
N ALA A 530 -0.76 14.04 -35.57
CA ALA A 530 -0.43 15.45 -35.48
C ALA A 530 -1.17 16.11 -34.31
N VAL A 531 -0.58 17.15 -33.74
CA VAL A 531 -1.21 17.98 -32.70
C VAL A 531 -2.44 18.68 -33.30
N ARG A 532 -3.60 18.46 -32.69
CA ARG A 532 -4.89 19.01 -33.14
C ARG A 532 -5.66 19.57 -31.97
N GLN A 533 -6.31 20.72 -32.16
CA GLN A 533 -7.29 21.21 -31.18
C GLN A 533 -8.57 20.39 -31.35
N LEU A 534 -8.88 19.56 -30.36
CA LEU A 534 -10.10 18.76 -30.36
C LEU A 534 -11.11 19.40 -29.41
N LEU A 535 -12.21 19.89 -29.98
CA LEU A 535 -13.35 20.42 -29.25
C LEU A 535 -14.30 19.28 -28.95
N PHE A 536 -14.64 19.13 -27.68
CA PHE A 536 -15.64 18.19 -27.16
C PHE A 536 -16.83 18.98 -26.63
N LYS A 537 -18.00 18.72 -27.20
CA LYS A 537 -19.23 19.45 -26.90
C LYS A 537 -20.32 18.51 -26.42
N LEU A 538 -20.97 18.89 -25.33
CA LEU A 538 -22.13 18.18 -24.77
C LEU A 538 -23.41 18.75 -25.42
N GLU A 539 -24.00 17.98 -26.32
CA GLU A 539 -25.27 18.34 -26.95
C GLU A 539 -26.44 18.19 -25.96
N GLY A 540 -27.45 19.03 -26.10
CA GLY A 540 -28.50 19.21 -25.08
C GLY A 540 -28.17 20.34 -24.08
N LEU A 541 -26.89 20.53 -23.75
CA LEU A 541 -26.41 21.56 -22.82
C LEU A 541 -25.72 22.75 -23.48
N ASN A 542 -25.22 22.57 -24.71
CA ASN A 542 -24.54 23.60 -25.49
C ASN A 542 -23.30 24.19 -24.77
N ILE A 543 -22.56 23.32 -24.10
CA ILE A 543 -21.27 23.59 -23.45
C ILE A 543 -20.15 22.81 -24.17
N GLU A 544 -18.98 23.41 -24.27
CA GLU A 544 -17.85 22.85 -25.04
C GLU A 544 -16.50 23.18 -24.40
N VAL A 545 -15.57 22.23 -24.45
CA VAL A 545 -14.18 22.36 -23.99
C VAL A 545 -13.25 21.93 -25.11
N VAL A 546 -12.10 22.58 -25.24
CA VAL A 546 -11.10 22.26 -26.28
C VAL A 546 -9.80 21.82 -25.63
N VAL A 547 -9.31 20.64 -26.02
CA VAL A 547 -8.06 20.07 -25.54
C VAL A 547 -7.17 19.72 -26.74
N PRO A 548 -5.88 20.06 -26.72
CA PRO A 548 -4.95 19.64 -27.76
C PRO A 548 -4.60 18.14 -27.65
N THR A 549 -4.53 17.44 -28.78
CA THR A 549 -3.84 16.15 -28.87
C THR A 549 -2.32 16.34 -28.85
N SER A 550 -1.56 15.33 -28.42
CA SER A 550 -0.09 15.29 -28.50
C SER A 550 0.42 15.02 -29.92
N GLY A 551 -0.38 14.36 -30.77
CA GLY A 551 0.02 13.99 -32.12
C GLY A 551 1.06 12.88 -32.18
N THR A 552 1.21 12.08 -31.13
CA THR A 552 2.25 11.04 -31.03
C THR A 552 1.72 9.61 -30.98
N GLY A 553 0.42 9.40 -31.23
CA GLY A 553 -0.25 8.10 -31.12
C GLY A 553 -1.45 8.14 -30.17
N TRP A 554 -1.75 7.00 -29.53
CA TRP A 554 -2.80 6.87 -28.52
C TRP A 554 -2.47 7.65 -27.23
N GLU A 555 -3.46 8.39 -26.73
CA GLU A 555 -3.42 9.09 -25.45
C GLU A 555 -4.84 9.21 -24.87
N THR A 556 -4.96 9.42 -23.56
CA THR A 556 -6.26 9.75 -22.94
C THR A 556 -6.38 11.27 -22.77
N LEU A 557 -7.45 11.85 -23.31
CA LEU A 557 -7.78 13.26 -23.14
C LEU A 557 -8.90 13.45 -22.13
N THR A 558 -8.72 14.39 -21.21
CA THR A 558 -9.69 14.74 -20.16
C THR A 558 -10.34 16.08 -20.45
N TYR A 559 -11.68 16.12 -20.41
CA TYR A 559 -12.49 17.31 -20.63
C TYR A 559 -13.25 17.67 -19.35
N ASP A 560 -12.80 18.73 -18.70
CA ASP A 560 -13.35 19.18 -17.43
C ASP A 560 -14.45 20.24 -17.63
N PHE A 561 -15.69 19.88 -17.26
CA PHE A 561 -16.86 20.75 -17.26
C PHE A 561 -17.29 21.15 -15.83
N SER A 562 -16.47 20.88 -14.81
CA SER A 562 -16.77 21.19 -13.39
C SER A 562 -17.07 22.67 -13.14
N SER A 563 -16.54 23.56 -13.97
CA SER A 563 -16.81 25.01 -13.89
C SER A 563 -18.23 25.41 -14.35
N VAL A 564 -18.99 24.49 -14.93
CA VAL A 564 -20.40 24.69 -15.30
C VAL A 564 -21.26 24.40 -14.05
N GLY A 565 -21.75 25.45 -13.38
CA GLY A 565 -22.45 25.28 -12.10
C GLY A 565 -23.94 24.93 -12.21
N GLY A 566 -24.34 23.85 -11.52
CA GLY A 566 -25.72 23.47 -11.19
C GLY A 566 -26.47 22.72 -12.28
N ASN A 567 -27.29 21.74 -11.86
CA ASN A 567 -28.09 20.80 -12.66
C ASN A 567 -28.46 21.34 -14.06
N VAL A 568 -27.59 21.04 -15.04
CA VAL A 568 -27.63 21.67 -16.38
C VAL A 568 -28.58 20.92 -17.32
N GLY A 569 -28.83 19.64 -17.06
CA GLY A 569 -29.83 18.82 -17.74
C GLY A 569 -29.22 17.64 -18.51
N SER A 570 -29.98 17.06 -19.44
CA SER A 570 -29.55 15.85 -20.15
C SER A 570 -28.61 16.12 -21.31
N VAL A 571 -27.49 15.38 -21.37
CA VAL A 571 -26.61 15.24 -22.52
C VAL A 571 -27.19 14.18 -23.44
N THR A 572 -27.59 14.59 -24.63
CA THR A 572 -28.24 13.72 -25.62
C THR A 572 -27.26 13.17 -26.66
N ALA A 573 -26.11 13.83 -26.82
CA ALA A 573 -25.07 13.44 -27.75
C ALA A 573 -23.74 14.14 -27.42
N ILE A 574 -22.64 13.62 -27.96
CA ILE A 574 -21.30 14.19 -27.85
C ILE A 574 -20.84 14.61 -29.24
N THR A 575 -20.41 15.87 -29.39
CA THR A 575 -19.90 16.41 -30.66
C THR A 575 -18.40 16.64 -30.59
N LEU A 576 -17.67 16.10 -31.57
CA LEU A 576 -16.25 16.34 -31.77
C LEU A 576 -16.00 17.26 -32.98
N ILE A 577 -15.22 18.32 -32.78
CA ILE A 577 -14.78 19.24 -33.85
C ILE A 577 -13.27 19.44 -33.77
N MET A 578 -12.58 19.20 -34.87
CA MET A 578 -11.13 19.34 -34.96
C MET A 578 -10.73 20.66 -35.65
N ASP A 579 -9.83 21.40 -35.01
CA ASP A 579 -9.21 22.65 -35.49
C ASP A 579 -10.24 23.58 -36.16
N ASN A 580 -11.25 23.99 -35.40
CA ASN A 580 -12.33 24.82 -35.91
C ASN A 580 -11.78 26.14 -36.52
N GLY A 581 -12.12 26.41 -37.78
CA GLY A 581 -11.63 27.55 -38.55
C GLY A 581 -10.36 27.29 -39.38
N THR A 582 -9.70 26.15 -39.20
CA THR A 582 -8.55 25.73 -40.02
C THR A 582 -9.00 24.76 -41.11
N GLN A 583 -8.52 25.00 -42.34
CA GLN A 583 -8.90 24.21 -43.52
C GLN A 583 -8.28 22.81 -43.46
N GLY A 584 -9.14 21.79 -43.42
CA GLY A 584 -8.76 20.38 -43.53
C GLY A 584 -8.33 19.98 -44.93
N ASP A 585 -7.56 18.90 -45.05
CA ASP A 585 -7.13 18.32 -46.33
C ASP A 585 -7.50 16.83 -46.50
N GLY A 586 -8.14 16.21 -45.50
CA GLY A 586 -8.53 14.79 -45.50
C GLY A 586 -7.37 13.79 -45.44
N SER A 587 -6.15 14.24 -45.13
CA SER A 587 -5.01 13.35 -44.90
C SER A 587 -5.02 12.71 -43.50
N ALA A 588 -4.04 11.86 -43.23
CA ALA A 588 -3.84 11.24 -41.90
C ALA A 588 -3.68 12.30 -40.79
N ASP A 589 -3.00 13.43 -41.09
CA ASP A 589 -2.90 14.54 -40.14
C ASP A 589 -4.27 15.15 -39.80
N TRP A 590 -5.28 15.00 -40.66
CA TRP A 590 -6.66 15.50 -40.48
C TRP A 590 -7.65 14.38 -40.18
N THR A 591 -7.12 13.31 -39.59
CA THR A 591 -7.84 12.11 -39.19
C THR A 591 -7.46 11.80 -37.74
N ILE A 592 -8.46 11.63 -36.88
CA ILE A 592 -8.25 11.09 -35.52
C ILE A 592 -8.97 9.76 -35.40
N GLN A 593 -8.45 8.85 -34.58
CA GLN A 593 -9.25 7.74 -34.05
C GLN A 593 -9.55 8.03 -32.58
N PHE A 594 -10.64 7.51 -32.07
CA PHE A 594 -11.04 7.68 -30.70
C PHE A 594 -11.86 6.51 -30.21
N ASP A 595 -11.82 6.31 -28.90
CA ASP A 595 -12.37 5.15 -28.25
C ASP A 595 -12.62 5.39 -26.76
N ASN A 596 -13.32 4.46 -26.11
CA ASN A 596 -13.59 4.42 -24.68
C ASN A 596 -13.95 5.80 -24.08
N ILE A 597 -15.04 6.39 -24.58
CA ILE A 597 -15.58 7.61 -23.99
C ILE A 597 -16.11 7.27 -22.60
N ARG A 598 -15.65 7.97 -21.56
CA ARG A 598 -16.07 7.73 -20.17
C ARG A 598 -16.56 9.01 -19.50
N LEU A 599 -17.53 8.87 -18.61
CA LEU A 599 -17.97 9.89 -17.67
C LEU A 599 -17.28 9.67 -16.32
N CYS A 600 -16.23 10.44 -16.07
CA CYS A 600 -15.35 10.30 -14.91
C CYS A 600 -16.00 10.79 -13.61
N SER A 601 -16.84 11.83 -13.70
CA SER A 601 -17.57 12.36 -12.56
C SER A 601 -18.84 13.05 -13.02
N ASN A 602 -19.90 12.96 -12.22
CA ASN A 602 -21.18 13.58 -12.49
C ASN A 602 -21.93 13.92 -11.19
N ASN A 603 -22.10 15.20 -10.90
CA ASN A 603 -22.72 15.68 -9.64
C ASN A 603 -24.26 15.79 -9.70
N ALA A 604 -24.95 15.07 -10.59
CA ALA A 604 -26.39 15.15 -10.72
C ALA A 604 -27.09 14.66 -9.44
N GLY A 605 -27.62 15.60 -8.65
CA GLY A 605 -28.20 15.31 -7.35
C GLY A 605 -29.46 14.44 -7.41
N GLY A 606 -29.35 13.22 -6.89
CA GLY A 606 -30.40 12.57 -6.12
C GLY A 606 -31.09 11.35 -6.75
N GLY A 607 -30.45 10.19 -6.61
CA GLY A 607 -31.15 8.91 -6.43
C GLY A 607 -30.90 7.88 -7.51
N GLY A 608 -29.96 6.96 -7.24
CA GLY A 608 -29.90 5.64 -7.87
C GLY A 608 -28.54 5.27 -8.44
N GLY A 609 -27.78 4.50 -7.64
CA GLY A 609 -26.82 3.47 -8.06
C GLY A 609 -25.77 3.81 -9.11
N GLY A 610 -24.53 4.04 -8.66
CA GLY A 610 -23.32 4.02 -9.50
C GLY A 610 -22.12 4.69 -8.82
N GLY A 611 -21.24 3.89 -8.21
CA GLY A 611 -19.77 4.08 -8.17
C GLY A 611 -19.08 5.33 -7.63
N GLY A 612 -19.76 6.35 -7.10
CA GLY A 612 -19.08 7.47 -6.42
C GLY A 612 -18.65 7.12 -4.99
N PRO A 613 -17.57 7.73 -4.46
CA PRO A 613 -17.12 7.48 -3.08
C PRO A 613 -18.25 7.78 -2.09
N THR A 614 -18.42 6.88 -1.13
CA THR A 614 -19.53 6.95 -0.17
C THR A 614 -19.18 7.98 0.89
N ALA A 615 -20.04 8.96 1.19
CA ALA A 615 -19.76 9.89 2.27
C ALA A 615 -19.76 9.16 3.63
N LEU A 616 -18.86 9.55 4.55
CA LEU A 616 -18.75 9.00 5.90
C LEU A 616 -20.14 8.95 6.57
N SER A 617 -20.60 7.73 6.81
CA SER A 617 -21.94 7.45 7.32
C SER A 617 -21.96 7.42 8.85
N SER A 618 -20.82 7.10 9.48
CA SER A 618 -20.64 7.04 10.92
C SER A 618 -19.18 7.29 11.35
N LEU A 619 -18.92 7.27 12.67
CA LEU A 619 -17.59 7.24 13.26
C LEU A 619 -17.46 5.97 14.13
N PRO A 620 -16.27 5.35 14.24
CA PRO A 620 -14.97 5.82 13.74
C PRO A 620 -14.82 5.73 12.20
N ALA A 621 -13.90 6.52 11.66
CA ALA A 621 -13.54 6.54 10.25
C ALA A 621 -12.03 6.27 10.11
N ASP A 622 -11.70 5.11 9.55
CA ASP A 622 -10.35 4.61 9.27
C ASP A 622 -9.99 4.72 7.78
N PHE A 623 -10.93 5.18 6.94
CA PHE A 623 -10.76 5.37 5.49
C PHE A 623 -10.42 4.10 4.70
N GLU A 624 -10.60 2.92 5.28
CA GLU A 624 -10.37 1.63 4.60
C GLU A 624 -11.61 1.12 3.86
N SER A 625 -12.79 1.55 4.29
CA SER A 625 -14.08 1.14 3.73
C SER A 625 -14.49 1.87 2.44
N GLY A 626 -13.65 2.79 1.95
CA GLY A 626 -14.00 3.69 0.86
C GLY A 626 -14.99 4.80 1.23
N GLU A 627 -15.38 4.89 2.51
CA GLU A 627 -16.16 6.03 3.01
C GLU A 627 -15.26 7.25 3.28
N GLU A 628 -15.59 8.41 2.72
CA GLU A 628 -14.76 9.62 2.78
C GLU A 628 -15.53 10.91 3.13
N PHE A 629 -14.84 12.04 3.28
CA PHE A 629 -15.53 13.31 3.58
C PHE A 629 -16.50 13.71 2.46
N GLY A 630 -17.76 13.94 2.83
CA GLY A 630 -18.83 14.24 1.88
C GLY A 630 -18.80 15.63 1.21
N GLY A 631 -17.79 16.47 1.46
CA GLY A 631 -17.68 17.75 0.76
C GLY A 631 -16.54 18.68 1.20
N VAL A 632 -16.31 19.73 0.39
CA VAL A 632 -15.32 20.77 0.64
C VAL A 632 -15.92 21.87 1.53
N PHE A 633 -15.17 22.28 2.56
CA PHE A 633 -15.49 23.44 3.39
C PHE A 633 -14.68 24.65 2.94
N GLU A 634 -15.32 25.55 2.19
CA GLU A 634 -14.94 26.96 1.92
C GLU A 634 -13.41 27.24 1.95
N PRO A 635 -12.67 27.39 0.83
CA PRO A 635 -13.09 27.59 -0.58
C PRO A 635 -12.91 26.34 -1.45
N ALA A 636 -13.50 26.37 -2.65
CA ALA A 636 -13.51 25.29 -3.66
C ALA A 636 -12.13 24.86 -4.20
N SER A 637 -11.02 25.40 -3.68
CA SER A 637 -9.66 25.02 -4.08
C SER A 637 -9.05 23.93 -3.19
N VAL A 638 -9.66 23.58 -2.05
CA VAL A 638 -9.25 22.40 -1.28
C VAL A 638 -9.91 21.18 -1.89
N ASP A 639 -9.12 20.14 -2.12
CA ASP A 639 -9.61 18.82 -2.45
C ASP A 639 -9.11 17.80 -1.42
N GLY A 640 -9.76 16.64 -1.42
CA GLY A 640 -9.35 15.53 -0.60
C GLY A 640 -9.93 14.24 -1.12
N SER A 641 -9.22 13.15 -0.88
CA SER A 641 -9.60 11.80 -1.32
C SER A 641 -8.89 10.77 -0.46
N ILE A 642 -9.47 9.58 -0.40
CA ILE A 642 -8.74 8.41 0.12
C ILE A 642 -7.58 8.10 -0.83
N THR A 643 -6.39 7.96 -0.26
CA THR A 643 -5.18 7.52 -1.00
C THR A 643 -4.42 6.49 -0.19
N ALA A 644 -3.57 5.71 -0.86
CA ALA A 644 -2.66 4.80 -0.17
C ALA A 644 -1.79 5.57 0.82
N ASN A 645 -1.67 5.08 2.05
CA ASN A 645 -0.91 5.71 3.11
C ASN A 645 0.56 5.92 2.66
N PRO A 646 0.98 7.18 2.41
CA PRO A 646 2.30 7.44 1.83
C PRO A 646 3.43 7.25 2.86
N VAL A 647 3.08 7.14 4.14
CA VAL A 647 4.02 7.02 5.26
C VAL A 647 3.45 6.05 6.29
N SER A 648 3.31 4.79 5.90
CA SER A 648 2.91 3.74 6.82
C SER A 648 4.03 3.47 7.85
N GLY A 649 3.65 3.42 9.13
CA GLY A 649 4.56 3.17 10.26
C GLY A 649 4.35 4.09 11.47
N GLY A 650 4.92 3.70 12.60
CA GLY A 650 4.76 4.43 13.86
C GLY A 650 3.35 4.25 14.43
N ILE A 651 2.65 5.35 14.72
CA ILE A 651 1.29 5.29 15.27
C ILE A 651 0.21 5.05 14.22
N ASN A 652 0.51 5.18 12.92
CA ASN A 652 -0.45 4.93 11.85
C ASN A 652 0.07 3.86 10.88
N THR A 653 -0.60 2.72 10.85
CA THR A 653 -0.25 1.55 10.04
C THR A 653 -1.33 1.20 9.00
N SER A 654 -2.31 2.08 8.80
CA SER A 654 -3.38 1.92 7.81
C SER A 654 -2.85 1.78 6.38
N ALA A 655 -3.61 1.10 5.53
CA ALA A 655 -3.33 1.00 4.11
C ALA A 655 -3.77 2.26 3.38
N ASN A 656 -4.85 2.89 3.82
CA ASN A 656 -5.42 4.08 3.22
C ASN A 656 -5.56 5.21 4.24
N VAL A 657 -5.39 6.43 3.77
CA VAL A 657 -5.53 7.64 4.57
C VAL A 657 -6.36 8.64 3.80
N TYR A 658 -7.00 9.56 4.52
CA TYR A 658 -7.67 10.67 3.85
C TYR A 658 -6.71 11.84 3.62
N THR A 659 -6.61 12.24 2.36
CA THR A 659 -5.72 13.28 1.88
C THR A 659 -6.43 14.63 1.90
N PHE A 660 -5.72 15.70 2.26
CA PHE A 660 -6.13 17.09 2.04
C PHE A 660 -5.07 17.77 1.19
N ASN A 661 -5.41 18.14 -0.05
CA ASN A 661 -4.55 18.98 -0.86
C ASN A 661 -5.00 20.44 -0.74
N LYS A 662 -4.09 21.31 -0.29
CA LYS A 662 -4.27 22.76 -0.23
C LYS A 662 -3.33 23.40 -1.24
N PRO A 663 -3.80 23.78 -2.44
CA PRO A 663 -3.01 24.51 -3.42
C PRO A 663 -2.47 25.84 -2.90
N ALA A 664 -1.38 26.32 -3.49
CA ALA A 664 -0.86 27.66 -3.21
C ALA A 664 -1.93 28.73 -3.48
N GLY A 665 -2.14 29.64 -2.53
CA GLY A 665 -3.13 30.70 -2.60
C GLY A 665 -4.47 30.36 -1.94
N THR A 666 -4.69 29.11 -1.53
CA THR A 666 -5.89 28.70 -0.77
C THR A 666 -5.99 29.47 0.54
N GLU A 667 -7.21 29.87 0.90
CA GLU A 667 -7.48 30.56 2.14
C GLU A 667 -7.20 29.66 3.36
N PHE A 668 -6.68 30.26 4.43
CA PHE A 668 -6.27 29.56 5.64
C PHE A 668 -7.38 28.74 6.33
N TYR A 669 -8.65 29.03 6.05
CA TYR A 669 -9.81 28.34 6.60
C TYR A 669 -10.36 27.22 5.71
N GLY A 670 -9.72 26.93 4.57
CA GLY A 670 -10.11 25.84 3.67
C GLY A 670 -9.88 24.47 4.28
N GLY A 671 -10.91 23.63 4.27
CA GLY A 671 -10.87 22.27 4.81
C GLY A 671 -11.92 21.37 4.17
N MET A 672 -12.20 20.23 4.81
CA MET A 672 -13.26 19.30 4.38
C MET A 672 -14.36 19.22 5.43
N GLU A 673 -15.60 19.10 4.98
CA GLU A 673 -16.80 18.95 5.80
C GLU A 673 -17.41 17.57 5.55
N ASN A 674 -17.85 16.91 6.63
CA ASN A 674 -18.75 15.77 6.52
C ASN A 674 -20.07 16.05 7.23
N VAL A 675 -21.18 15.69 6.59
CA VAL A 675 -22.53 15.82 7.14
C VAL A 675 -23.15 14.44 7.29
N PHE A 676 -23.27 13.98 8.53
CA PHE A 676 -23.88 12.71 8.88
C PHE A 676 -25.40 12.77 8.74
N ALA A 677 -25.99 11.65 8.29
CA ALA A 677 -27.44 11.51 8.12
C ALA A 677 -28.20 11.61 9.46
N ALA A 678 -27.55 11.26 10.57
CA ALA A 678 -28.07 11.38 11.92
C ALA A 678 -27.12 12.22 12.81
N PRO A 679 -27.62 12.88 13.86
CA PRO A 679 -26.78 13.55 14.85
C PRO A 679 -25.77 12.61 15.50
N LEU A 680 -24.55 13.10 15.74
CA LEU A 680 -23.51 12.38 16.46
C LEU A 680 -23.95 12.15 17.92
N ASP A 681 -23.59 10.99 18.51
CA ASP A 681 -23.85 10.74 19.93
C ASP A 681 -22.85 11.50 20.82
N LEU A 682 -23.16 12.77 21.07
CA LEU A 682 -22.36 13.66 21.92
C LEU A 682 -22.87 13.71 23.37
N THR A 683 -23.67 12.71 23.77
CA THR A 683 -24.32 12.67 25.09
C THR A 683 -23.45 12.01 26.15
N THR A 684 -22.67 11.01 25.75
CA THR A 684 -21.76 10.22 26.60
C THR A 684 -20.35 10.78 26.56
N THR A 685 -19.88 11.15 25.37
CA THR A 685 -18.50 11.58 25.12
C THR A 685 -18.48 12.70 24.08
N ARG A 686 -17.40 13.49 24.07
CA ARG A 686 -17.27 14.69 23.20
C ARG A 686 -15.82 14.90 22.76
N THR A 687 -15.03 13.84 22.80
CA THR A 687 -13.61 13.89 22.47
C THR A 687 -13.44 13.27 21.10
N PHE A 688 -12.85 14.02 20.19
CA PHE A 688 -12.43 13.47 18.91
C PHE A 688 -10.94 13.18 18.96
N ARG A 689 -10.53 12.04 18.42
CA ARG A 689 -9.13 11.73 18.13
C ARG A 689 -8.97 11.56 16.63
N VAL A 690 -7.84 12.02 16.12
CA VAL A 690 -7.48 11.88 14.70
C VAL A 690 -5.97 11.88 14.59
N LYS A 691 -5.42 10.94 13.83
CA LYS A 691 -4.01 10.92 13.47
C LYS A 691 -3.81 11.87 12.32
N VAL A 692 -2.77 12.70 12.37
CA VAL A 692 -2.46 13.69 11.34
C VAL A 692 -1.00 13.58 10.96
N TYR A 693 -0.72 13.56 9.67
CA TYR A 693 0.62 13.67 9.11
C TYR A 693 0.78 14.98 8.34
N SER A 694 1.91 15.64 8.56
CA SER A 694 2.33 16.80 7.77
C SER A 694 3.83 16.80 7.55
N THR A 695 4.26 17.25 6.37
CA THR A 695 5.67 17.52 6.08
C THR A 695 6.18 18.81 6.72
N LYS A 696 5.29 19.61 7.32
CA LYS A 696 5.62 20.83 8.06
C LYS A 696 5.45 20.67 9.57
N PRO A 697 6.38 21.18 10.37
CA PRO A 697 6.20 21.24 11.80
C PRO A 697 5.41 22.49 12.19
N ASN A 698 4.76 22.44 13.35
CA ASN A 698 3.98 23.53 13.95
C ASN A 698 2.77 24.00 13.12
N ILE A 699 2.18 23.13 12.32
CA ILE A 699 0.89 23.43 11.67
C ILE A 699 -0.23 23.37 12.71
N ILE A 700 -1.23 24.22 12.54
CA ILE A 700 -2.43 24.22 13.37
C ILE A 700 -3.52 23.45 12.63
N VAL A 701 -4.12 22.46 13.28
CA VAL A 701 -5.32 21.79 12.79
C VAL A 701 -6.51 22.32 13.57
N GLN A 702 -7.48 22.92 12.87
CA GLN A 702 -8.75 23.33 13.46
C GLN A 702 -9.81 22.27 13.17
N PHE A 703 -10.45 21.79 14.24
CA PHE A 703 -11.58 20.88 14.18
C PHE A 703 -12.84 21.64 14.59
N GLU A 704 -13.90 21.59 13.79
CA GLU A 704 -15.18 22.21 14.10
C GLU A 704 -16.31 21.21 14.22
N LEU A 705 -17.21 21.49 15.14
CA LEU A 705 -18.48 20.79 15.31
C LEU A 705 -19.61 21.72 14.91
N GLN A 706 -20.40 21.30 13.92
CA GLN A 706 -21.46 22.10 13.31
C GLN A 706 -22.81 21.37 13.29
N SER A 707 -23.87 22.16 13.10
CA SER A 707 -25.21 21.68 12.80
C SER A 707 -25.49 21.95 11.32
N ARG A 708 -26.07 20.99 10.61
CA ARG A 708 -26.41 21.10 9.19
C ARG A 708 -27.80 20.50 8.89
N PRO A 709 -28.66 21.20 8.14
CA PRO A 709 -28.51 22.59 7.68
C PRO A 709 -28.63 23.57 8.87
N ASN A 710 -27.90 24.70 8.81
CA ASN A 710 -27.96 25.75 9.83
C ASN A 710 -28.07 27.13 9.17
N ASP A 711 -29.09 27.88 9.57
CA ASP A 711 -29.38 29.23 9.08
C ASP A 711 -28.60 30.34 9.85
N GLY A 712 -27.61 29.92 10.65
CA GLY A 712 -26.80 30.77 11.52
C GLY A 712 -27.40 30.97 12.92
N SER A 713 -28.52 30.32 13.23
CA SER A 713 -29.14 30.37 14.58
C SER A 713 -28.46 29.45 15.60
N VAL A 714 -27.76 28.41 15.15
CA VAL A 714 -27.00 27.47 15.99
C VAL A 714 -25.51 27.84 15.93
N PRO A 715 -24.80 27.97 17.07
CA PRO A 715 -23.37 28.28 17.08
C PRO A 715 -22.53 27.07 16.63
N ASN A 716 -21.47 27.32 15.86
CA ASN A 716 -20.41 26.35 15.63
C ASN A 716 -19.41 26.39 16.78
N TYR A 717 -18.81 25.24 17.11
CA TYR A 717 -17.71 25.17 18.08
C TYR A 717 -16.46 24.70 17.39
N SER A 718 -15.30 25.24 17.76
CA SER A 718 -14.03 24.81 17.21
C SER A 718 -12.95 24.66 18.27
N ILE A 719 -12.02 23.74 18.02
CA ILE A 719 -10.82 23.50 18.83
C ILE A 719 -9.63 23.45 17.87
N GLN A 720 -8.51 24.00 18.32
CA GLN A 720 -7.25 23.98 17.59
C GLN A 720 -6.25 23.10 18.32
N GLN A 721 -5.56 22.26 17.58
CA GLN A 721 -4.40 21.49 18.04
C GLN A 721 -3.22 21.75 17.12
N THR A 722 -2.01 21.51 17.61
CA THR A 722 -0.78 21.75 16.84
C THR A 722 -0.06 20.45 16.59
N VAL A 723 0.27 20.19 15.32
CA VAL A 723 1.22 19.13 14.94
C VAL A 723 2.61 19.70 15.15
N THR A 724 3.32 19.29 16.20
CA THR A 724 4.57 19.93 16.62
C THR A 724 5.78 19.53 15.78
N ASN A 725 5.78 18.30 15.26
CA ASN A 725 6.89 17.73 14.51
C ASN A 725 6.50 17.53 13.03
N ALA A 726 7.50 17.52 12.16
CA ALA A 726 7.31 17.27 10.73
C ALA A 726 7.64 15.82 10.40
N ASN A 727 7.03 15.31 9.33
CA ASN A 727 7.31 14.01 8.74
C ASN A 727 7.06 12.81 9.66
N GLU A 728 6.14 12.94 10.62
CA GLU A 728 5.68 11.84 11.46
C GLU A 728 4.17 11.97 11.71
N TRP A 729 3.51 10.85 11.97
CA TRP A 729 2.12 10.83 12.41
C TRP A 729 1.99 11.31 13.85
N VAL A 730 1.03 12.19 14.09
CA VAL A 730 0.71 12.72 15.42
C VAL A 730 -0.77 12.51 15.72
N GLU A 731 -1.10 11.85 16.83
CA GLU A 731 -2.49 11.75 17.29
C GLU A 731 -2.90 13.06 17.99
N LEU A 732 -3.88 13.74 17.44
CA LEU A 732 -4.46 14.96 17.99
C LEU A 732 -5.76 14.65 18.73
N THR A 733 -5.96 15.27 19.89
CA THR A 733 -7.16 15.12 20.72
C THR A 733 -7.93 16.44 20.81
N PHE A 734 -9.22 16.43 20.45
CA PHE A 734 -10.12 17.59 20.46
C PHE A 734 -11.27 17.36 21.46
N ASP A 735 -11.12 17.83 22.70
CA ASP A 735 -12.13 17.70 23.76
C ASP A 735 -13.13 18.88 23.77
N PHE A 736 -14.30 18.68 23.15
CA PHE A 736 -15.38 19.65 23.12
C PHE A 736 -16.12 19.79 24.46
N GLY A 737 -15.95 18.85 25.40
CA GLY A 737 -16.51 18.94 26.74
C GLY A 737 -16.06 20.18 27.50
N ALA A 738 -14.85 20.68 27.21
CA ALA A 738 -14.28 21.87 27.83
C ALA A 738 -14.76 23.20 27.19
N VAL A 739 -15.30 23.16 25.97
CA VAL A 739 -15.57 24.36 25.15
C VAL A 739 -17.07 24.62 24.96
N VAL A 740 -17.90 23.58 24.96
CA VAL A 740 -19.35 23.74 24.79
C VAL A 740 -20.03 24.18 26.10
N PRO A 741 -20.98 25.13 26.06
CA PRO A 741 -21.65 25.64 27.25
C PRO A 741 -22.65 24.62 27.84
N GLY A 742 -23.08 24.82 29.09
CA GLY A 742 -24.11 23.96 29.71
C GLY A 742 -25.48 23.95 29.01
N SER A 743 -25.72 24.88 28.07
CA SER A 743 -26.89 24.92 27.19
C SER A 743 -26.70 24.18 25.86
N PHE A 744 -25.56 23.50 25.68
CA PHE A 744 -25.26 22.71 24.50
C PHE A 744 -26.30 21.60 24.32
N ASN A 745 -26.90 21.56 23.12
CA ASN A 745 -27.84 20.52 22.74
C ASN A 745 -27.12 19.54 21.81
N PRO A 746 -26.68 18.35 22.29
CA PRO A 746 -25.93 17.41 21.47
C PRO A 746 -26.74 16.86 20.28
N SER A 747 -28.07 16.76 20.41
CA SER A 747 -28.94 16.09 19.44
C SER A 747 -29.16 16.82 18.11
N ILE A 748 -28.46 17.93 17.86
CA ILE A 748 -28.60 18.72 16.62
C ILE A 748 -27.28 18.89 15.86
N TYR A 749 -26.17 18.41 16.41
CA TYR A 749 -24.86 18.47 15.74
C TYR A 749 -24.64 17.18 14.98
N ASN A 750 -24.52 17.30 13.68
CA ASN A 750 -24.43 16.20 12.72
C ASN A 750 -23.36 16.48 11.66
N ALA A 751 -22.50 17.47 11.85
CA ALA A 751 -21.45 17.79 10.91
C ALA A 751 -20.14 18.10 11.61
N ILE A 752 -19.05 17.70 10.97
CA ILE A 752 -17.68 17.98 11.39
C ILE A 752 -16.94 18.68 10.27
N VAL A 753 -15.97 19.52 10.63
CA VAL A 753 -15.07 20.17 9.68
C VAL A 753 -13.65 20.06 10.18
N ILE A 754 -12.72 19.66 9.30
CA ILE A 754 -11.29 19.61 9.60
C ILE A 754 -10.55 20.55 8.66
N ILE A 755 -9.75 21.44 9.24
CA ILE A 755 -8.98 22.46 8.54
C ILE A 755 -7.51 22.29 8.93
N PRO A 756 -6.68 21.62 8.13
CA PRO A 756 -5.25 21.56 8.35
C PRO A 756 -4.59 22.89 7.97
N ASP A 757 -3.49 23.22 8.64
CA ASP A 757 -2.73 24.48 8.46
C ASP A 757 -3.61 25.75 8.57
N PHE A 758 -4.40 25.81 9.65
CA PHE A 758 -5.23 26.95 9.97
C PHE A 758 -4.39 28.13 10.50
N ASP A 759 -4.26 29.21 9.72
CA ASP A 759 -3.57 30.45 10.12
C ASP A 759 -4.55 31.64 10.32
N PRO A 760 -4.96 31.97 11.56
CA PRO A 760 -5.85 33.11 11.83
C PRO A 760 -5.21 34.48 11.54
N GLY A 761 -3.93 34.53 11.16
CA GLY A 761 -3.26 35.70 10.63
C GLY A 761 -3.73 36.14 9.24
N ASN A 762 -4.67 35.41 8.62
CA ASN A 762 -5.22 35.63 7.27
C ASN A 762 -4.19 35.49 6.14
N ASN A 763 -3.14 34.68 6.30
CA ASN A 763 -2.22 34.42 5.21
C ASN A 763 -2.73 33.23 4.38
N PRO A 764 -2.98 33.40 3.07
CA PRO A 764 -3.23 32.25 2.21
C PRO A 764 -2.01 31.32 2.18
N THR A 765 -2.24 30.03 1.93
CA THR A 765 -1.19 29.02 1.89
C THR A 765 -0.14 29.43 0.87
N ALA A 766 1.11 29.62 1.29
CA ALA A 766 2.14 30.20 0.43
C ALA A 766 2.61 29.24 -0.68
N THR A 767 2.46 27.94 -0.47
CA THR A 767 2.86 26.84 -1.35
C THR A 767 1.74 25.82 -1.40
N SER A 768 1.70 24.98 -2.44
CA SER A 768 0.78 23.84 -2.47
C SER A 768 1.27 22.78 -1.49
N GLU A 769 0.37 22.26 -0.66
CA GLU A 769 0.70 21.34 0.41
C GLU A 769 -0.32 20.24 0.55
N THR A 770 0.16 19.08 0.98
CA THR A 770 -0.67 17.91 1.24
C THR A 770 -0.56 17.52 2.71
N TYR A 771 -1.70 17.25 3.31
CA TYR A 771 -1.85 16.77 4.68
C TYR A 771 -2.60 15.45 4.63
N TYR A 772 -2.35 14.57 5.59
CA TYR A 772 -3.06 13.30 5.68
C TYR A 772 -3.67 13.17 7.05
N ILE A 773 -4.86 12.61 7.12
CA ILE A 773 -5.49 12.23 8.38
C ILE A 773 -5.92 10.78 8.34
N ASP A 774 -6.09 10.24 9.53
CA ASP A 774 -6.58 8.89 9.72
C ASP A 774 -7.16 8.67 11.10
N ASP A 775 -7.83 7.53 11.29
CA ASP A 775 -8.38 7.07 12.57
C ASP A 775 -9.18 8.17 13.28
N LEU A 776 -10.15 8.74 12.57
CA LEU A 776 -11.04 9.73 13.12
C LEU A 776 -12.07 9.05 14.03
N ILE A 777 -11.91 9.21 15.33
CA ILE A 777 -12.69 8.50 16.35
C ILE A 777 -13.45 9.53 17.21
N LEU A 778 -14.70 9.22 17.54
CA LEU A 778 -15.49 9.90 18.59
C LEU A 778 -15.61 8.98 19.81
N GLU A 779 -15.12 9.44 20.97
CA GLU A 779 -15.06 8.64 22.19
C GLU A 779 -14.93 9.46 23.48
#